data_AF-A0AB34R8J2-F1
#
_entry.id   AF-A0AB34R8J2-F1
#
_cell.length_a   1.000
_cell.length_b   1.000
_cell.length_c   1.000
_cell.angle_alpha   90.00
_cell.angle_beta   90.00
_cell.angle_gamma   90.00
#
_symmetry.space_group_name_H-M   'P 1'
#
loop_
_entity.id
_entity.type
_entity.pdbx_description
1 polymer ?
#
loop_
_entity_poly.entity_id
_entity_poly.type
_entity_poly.pdbx_seq_one_letter_code
_entity_poly.pdbx_strand_id
1 'polypeptide(L)'
;MFALFKHKYPFILLSFPVTGGILWSSHITAFTLQGYTVGILLSLASIAYTFLLSRNFLFQNLSLVLFLFFLAAYRNYSPEVPIPLNGKNYAITGEYTGQFSPDHYIIKNKALCIRLQVKDSLCPEIGDCFYFQARLFPLSSRSNIYEFDYNDYLRQQGIHLQGIALSPLTPVKHRSSFWGLSQKIRKALLEKLNHTVKDTTTRSLLQALCLGYKYNIPPDYRKVFQSTGTVHLLAISGLHMGAIYLLLTSVLSVLHLKKGEWLLIPLLWLFAFVSGLSPSACRAASILSFIVISKLLHKDHTPLNAVGASAFFTLLIKPALLYSVSFQMSYAAYTGIVLLYPVFRVKSNRRPVVIQKICSLFFLSLAAQIAVLPLTAYYFHSLTLNSVIINIAAIPLATALLYGGILILALPGCIGLLVSPFIVGIERSLLFLLHIFDRFSLVQDNLYPTPVQLVLIYLLLLSFRAYTTNRKSYIRHIIYLVSLSLLLFNGISRYEKQSNQEVVIYHRYNSSMILLNYKGYYTFLKNTYPHSRHLPYIEANRLKAIPPHHSFIADEIQRLHNRLISPSFSLYIADSSTRNIPPTDYLVITGNIFPHQLSCLSESQLKKIILDGSNRSRSIEAWRIWAKEKGLPLQTTNENGSLQLKLK
;
A
#
# COMPACT_ATOMS: atom_id res chain seq x y z
N MET A 1 18.11 14.75 32.32
CA MET A 1 17.58 13.44 31.90
C MET A 1 16.25 13.48 31.12
N PHE A 2 15.40 14.52 31.14
CA PHE A 2 14.08 14.42 30.47
C PHE A 2 13.46 15.80 30.12
N ALA A 3 13.71 16.43 28.97
CA ALA A 3 12.79 17.51 28.52
C ALA A 3 12.14 17.33 27.13
N LEU A 4 12.68 16.48 26.25
CA LEU A 4 11.86 15.78 25.23
C LEU A 4 10.85 14.82 25.90
N PHE A 5 11.18 14.34 27.09
CA PHE A 5 10.30 13.52 27.91
C PHE A 5 9.50 14.28 28.98
N LYS A 6 9.70 15.60 29.17
CA LYS A 6 8.70 16.43 29.88
C LYS A 6 7.46 16.64 29.02
N HIS A 7 7.55 16.40 27.72
CA HIS A 7 6.38 16.36 26.87
C HIS A 7 5.54 15.13 27.18
N LYS A 8 4.22 15.35 27.19
CA LYS A 8 3.20 14.31 27.36
C LYS A 8 3.31 13.16 26.33
N TYR A 9 4.07 13.34 25.24
CA TYR A 9 4.15 12.43 24.10
C TYR A 9 5.57 12.29 23.49
N PRO A 10 6.57 11.77 24.22
CA PRO A 10 7.97 11.73 23.76
C PRO A 10 8.16 10.93 22.47
N PHE A 11 7.53 9.75 22.33
CA PHE A 11 7.77 8.89 21.16
C PHE A 11 7.14 9.42 19.87
N ILE A 12 6.11 10.26 19.99
CA ILE A 12 5.55 10.97 18.82
C ILE A 12 6.55 12.01 18.33
N LEU A 13 7.23 12.71 19.25
CA LEU A 13 8.24 13.69 18.86
C LEU A 13 9.46 13.02 18.22
N LEU A 14 9.88 11.87 18.75
CA LEU A 14 11.00 11.09 18.21
C LEU A 14 10.69 10.42 16.86
N SER A 15 9.42 10.21 16.50
CA SER A 15 9.08 9.64 15.20
C SER A 15 9.20 10.65 14.05
N PHE A 16 9.12 11.96 14.30
CA PHE A 16 9.33 13.00 13.28
C PHE A 16 10.73 12.97 12.63
N PRO A 17 11.86 12.99 13.36
CA PRO A 17 13.18 12.90 12.73
C PRO A 17 13.38 11.56 12.01
N VAL A 18 12.86 10.46 12.55
CA VAL A 18 12.95 9.14 11.89
C VAL A 18 12.20 9.17 10.56
N THR A 19 10.94 9.61 10.54
CA THR A 19 10.16 9.72 9.30
C THR A 19 10.79 10.71 8.31
N GLY A 20 11.28 11.85 8.78
CA GLY A 20 12.01 12.82 7.97
C GLY A 20 13.26 12.23 7.32
N GLY A 21 14.06 11.46 8.06
CA GLY A 21 15.26 10.81 7.53
C GLY A 21 14.96 9.76 6.46
N ILE A 22 13.86 9.02 6.62
CA ILE A 22 13.40 8.01 5.65
C ILE A 22 12.92 8.66 4.35
N LEU A 23 12.19 9.78 4.45
CA LEU A 23 11.73 10.55 3.30
C LEU A 23 12.90 11.26 2.60
N TRP A 24 13.86 11.75 3.37
CA TRP A 24 15.04 12.41 2.81
C TRP A 24 15.87 11.45 1.95
N SER A 25 16.12 10.23 2.44
CA SER A 25 16.96 9.28 1.72
C SER A 25 16.33 8.70 0.45
N SER A 26 15.01 8.81 0.27
CA SER A 26 14.35 8.41 -0.98
C SER A 26 14.37 9.48 -2.06
N HIS A 27 14.48 10.76 -1.69
CA HIS A 27 14.48 11.88 -2.63
C HIS A 27 15.88 12.38 -3.01
N ILE A 28 16.88 12.16 -2.16
CA ILE A 28 18.24 12.66 -2.39
C ILE A 28 19.18 11.50 -2.71
N THR A 29 19.41 11.30 -4.00
CA THR A 29 20.37 10.33 -4.55
C THR A 29 21.82 10.80 -4.44
N ALA A 30 22.05 12.10 -4.22
CA ALA A 30 23.39 12.69 -4.15
C ALA A 30 24.17 12.31 -2.89
N PHE A 31 23.51 11.85 -1.83
CA PHE A 31 24.18 11.51 -0.57
C PHE A 31 24.63 10.05 -0.58
N THR A 32 25.94 9.82 -0.57
CA THR A 32 26.52 8.48 -0.51
C THR A 32 26.37 7.88 0.90
N LEU A 33 26.52 6.55 0.99
CA LEU A 33 26.57 5.83 2.28
C LEU A 33 27.54 6.49 3.27
N GLN A 34 28.69 6.97 2.77
CA GLN A 34 29.72 7.66 3.56
C GLN A 34 29.23 8.98 4.15
N GLY A 35 28.42 9.74 3.41
CA GLY A 35 27.81 10.96 3.92
C GLY A 35 26.93 10.69 5.14
N TYR A 36 26.08 9.66 5.07
CA TYR A 36 25.21 9.29 6.19
C TYR A 36 26.02 8.83 7.42
N THR A 37 27.10 8.06 7.22
CA THR A 37 27.97 7.64 8.32
C THR A 37 28.67 8.82 9.00
N VAL A 38 29.12 9.81 8.22
CA VAL A 38 29.71 11.05 8.77
C VAL A 38 28.67 11.83 9.57
N GLY A 39 27.44 11.97 9.06
CA GLY A 39 26.34 12.59 9.80
C GLY A 39 26.05 11.90 11.14
N ILE A 40 26.05 10.56 11.17
CA ILE A 40 25.90 9.78 12.41
C ILE A 40 27.06 10.07 13.37
N LEU A 41 28.31 10.00 12.92
CA LEU A 41 29.48 10.23 13.77
C LEU A 41 29.51 11.65 14.35
N LEU A 42 29.22 12.68 13.53
CA LEU A 42 29.14 14.07 13.97
C LEU A 42 28.03 14.26 15.01
N SER A 43 26.87 13.64 14.81
CA SER A 43 25.77 13.70 15.77
C SER A 43 26.11 13.00 17.10
N LEU A 44 26.80 11.86 17.07
CA LEU A 44 27.29 11.16 18.27
C LEU A 44 28.36 11.98 19.01
N ALA A 45 29.31 12.56 18.28
CA ALA A 45 30.31 13.46 18.85
C ALA A 45 29.66 14.69 19.49
N SER A 46 28.62 15.25 18.86
CA SER A 46 27.84 16.36 19.40
C SER A 46 27.07 15.96 20.67
N ILE A 47 26.48 14.76 20.72
CA ILE A 47 25.85 14.23 21.94
C ILE A 47 26.88 14.08 23.06
N ALA A 48 28.06 13.49 22.76
CA ALA A 48 29.12 13.32 23.74
C ALA A 48 29.64 14.67 24.27
N TYR A 49 29.91 15.63 23.37
CA TYR A 49 30.37 16.98 23.72
C TYR A 49 29.36 17.71 24.61
N THR A 50 28.09 17.68 24.26
CA THR A 50 27.02 18.36 25.02
C THR A 50 26.71 17.69 26.35
N PHE A 51 26.99 16.38 26.48
CA PHE A 51 26.88 15.65 27.74
C PHE A 51 28.07 15.92 28.68
N LEU A 52 29.27 16.04 28.12
CA LEU A 52 30.52 16.23 28.86
C LEU A 52 30.80 17.69 29.25
N LEU A 53 30.57 18.66 28.35
CA LEU A 53 31.07 20.02 28.51
C LEU A 53 30.00 21.09 28.77
N SER A 54 28.90 21.12 28.00
CA SER A 54 28.01 22.30 28.02
C SER A 54 26.75 22.14 28.85
N ARG A 55 26.32 20.91 29.17
CA ARG A 55 24.97 20.57 29.72
C ARG A 55 23.81 21.31 29.02
N ASN A 56 24.03 21.87 27.82
CA ASN A 56 23.07 22.75 27.18
C ASN A 56 21.95 21.91 26.55
N PHE A 57 20.78 22.02 27.14
CA PHE A 57 19.66 21.13 26.88
C PHE A 57 19.13 21.22 25.44
N LEU A 58 19.17 22.41 24.84
CA LEU A 58 18.68 22.62 23.48
C LEU A 58 19.57 21.91 22.46
N PHE A 59 20.89 22.00 22.65
CA PHE A 59 21.86 21.30 21.80
C PHE A 59 21.74 19.79 21.92
N GLN A 60 21.57 19.24 23.13
CA GLN A 60 21.39 17.79 23.32
C GLN A 60 20.20 17.22 22.52
N ASN A 61 19.05 17.92 22.52
CA ASN A 61 17.89 17.47 21.74
C ASN A 61 18.14 17.60 20.24
N LEU A 62 18.77 18.69 19.80
CA LEU A 62 19.09 18.89 18.39
C LEU A 62 20.03 17.78 17.89
N SER A 63 21.05 17.43 18.66
CA SER A 63 21.98 16.35 18.32
C SER A 63 21.29 14.99 18.29
N LEU A 64 20.35 14.72 19.19
CA LEU A 64 19.53 13.50 19.16
C LEU A 64 18.60 13.44 17.94
N VAL A 65 17.95 14.55 17.59
CA VAL A 65 17.09 14.68 16.41
C VAL A 65 17.90 14.41 15.14
N LEU A 66 19.10 15.01 15.03
CA LEU A 66 20.02 14.79 13.91
C LEU A 66 20.52 13.34 13.85
N PHE A 67 20.89 12.75 14.99
CA PHE A 67 21.31 11.35 15.06
C PHE A 67 20.22 10.42 14.55
N LEU A 68 18.98 10.57 15.02
CA LEU A 68 17.85 9.75 14.58
C LEU A 68 17.53 9.94 13.10
N PHE A 69 17.63 11.18 12.60
CA PHE A 69 17.45 11.48 11.20
C PHE A 69 18.48 10.75 10.32
N PHE A 70 19.77 10.91 10.62
CA PHE A 70 20.84 10.26 9.84
C PHE A 70 20.83 8.73 9.99
N LEU A 71 20.52 8.21 11.17
CA LEU A 71 20.38 6.76 11.40
C LEU A 71 19.25 6.17 10.57
N ALA A 72 18.10 6.85 10.53
CA ALA A 72 16.96 6.40 9.74
C ALA A 72 17.22 6.50 8.23
N ALA A 73 17.88 7.58 7.80
CA ALA A 73 18.33 7.75 6.41
C ALA A 73 19.31 6.64 5.99
N TYR A 74 20.31 6.35 6.83
CA TYR A 74 21.28 5.28 6.62
C TYR A 74 20.61 3.90 6.54
N ARG A 75 19.67 3.60 7.43
CA ARG A 75 18.95 2.32 7.44
C ARG A 75 18.03 2.12 6.24
N ASN A 76 17.51 3.21 5.67
CA ASN A 76 16.66 3.17 4.48
C ASN A 76 17.47 3.19 3.17
N TYR A 77 18.73 3.62 3.22
CA TYR A 77 19.62 3.61 2.06
C TYR A 77 19.71 2.20 1.49
N SER A 78 19.24 2.05 0.25
CA SER A 78 19.36 0.82 -0.52
C SER A 78 20.44 1.06 -1.56
N PRO A 79 21.55 0.29 -1.56
CA PRO A 79 22.57 0.47 -2.57
C PRO A 79 21.97 0.24 -3.96
N GLU A 80 22.45 0.98 -4.96
CA GLU A 80 22.13 0.67 -6.35
C GLU A 80 22.59 -0.76 -6.63
N VAL A 81 21.63 -1.67 -6.77
CA VAL A 81 21.91 -3.01 -7.22
C VAL A 81 22.46 -2.89 -8.63
N PRO A 82 23.65 -3.45 -8.95
CA PRO A 82 24.13 -3.46 -10.32
C PRO A 82 23.04 -4.10 -11.17
N ILE A 83 22.45 -3.29 -12.06
CA ILE A 83 21.32 -3.69 -12.87
C ILE A 83 21.80 -4.90 -13.68
N PRO A 84 21.26 -6.11 -13.46
CA PRO A 84 21.64 -7.24 -14.28
C PRO A 84 21.34 -6.88 -15.73
N LEU A 85 22.28 -7.17 -16.63
CA LEU A 85 22.08 -6.92 -18.06
C LEU A 85 20.80 -7.62 -18.47
N ASN A 86 19.83 -6.82 -18.91
CA ASN A 86 18.44 -7.22 -19.07
C ASN A 86 18.36 -8.47 -19.95
N GLY A 87 17.81 -9.56 -19.41
CA GLY A 87 17.65 -10.81 -20.15
C GLY A 87 18.85 -11.76 -20.19
N LYS A 88 19.96 -11.48 -19.49
CA LYS A 88 21.05 -12.47 -19.31
C LYS A 88 20.66 -13.58 -18.32
N ASN A 89 21.28 -14.73 -18.51
CA ASN A 89 21.10 -15.90 -17.65
C ASN A 89 22.14 -15.84 -16.51
N TYR A 90 21.68 -16.08 -15.28
CA TYR A 90 22.50 -16.08 -14.07
C TYR A 90 22.30 -17.38 -13.31
N ALA A 91 23.39 -17.96 -12.80
CA ALA A 91 23.31 -19.02 -11.81
C ALA A 91 23.15 -18.40 -10.42
N ILE A 92 22.12 -18.80 -9.68
CA ILE A 92 21.73 -18.18 -8.42
C ILE A 92 21.60 -19.23 -7.34
N THR A 93 22.20 -18.94 -6.19
CA THR A 93 21.90 -19.60 -4.92
C THR A 93 21.12 -18.66 -4.03
N GLY A 94 20.06 -19.14 -3.40
CA GLY A 94 19.30 -18.30 -2.49
C GLY A 94 18.31 -19.06 -1.63
N GLU A 95 17.94 -18.45 -0.51
CA GLU A 95 17.01 -18.96 0.49
C GLU A 95 15.58 -18.61 0.12
N TYR A 96 14.70 -19.60 0.13
CA TYR A 96 13.26 -19.42 0.02
C TYR A 96 12.72 -18.79 1.29
N THR A 97 12.20 -17.58 1.14
CA THR A 97 11.64 -16.78 2.23
C THR A 97 10.12 -16.72 2.20
N GLY A 98 9.48 -17.22 1.14
CA GLY A 98 8.02 -17.27 1.03
C GLY A 98 7.55 -17.11 -0.41
N GLN A 99 6.23 -16.98 -0.59
CA GLN A 99 5.57 -16.89 -1.88
C GLN A 99 4.65 -15.68 -1.97
N PHE A 100 4.60 -15.03 -3.14
CA PHE A 100 3.64 -13.96 -3.46
C PHE A 100 2.33 -14.52 -4.03
N SER A 101 2.45 -15.55 -4.87
CA SER A 101 1.38 -16.28 -5.54
C SER A 101 1.88 -17.71 -5.78
N PRO A 102 1.01 -18.67 -6.17
CA PRO A 102 1.40 -20.06 -6.39
C PRO A 102 2.67 -20.21 -7.25
N ASP A 103 2.80 -19.41 -8.31
CA ASP A 103 3.92 -19.52 -9.25
C ASP A 103 5.08 -18.54 -8.99
N HIS A 104 5.04 -17.76 -7.89
CA HIS A 104 6.03 -16.71 -7.62
C HIS A 104 6.65 -16.84 -6.24
N TYR A 105 7.89 -17.33 -6.21
CA TYR A 105 8.69 -17.52 -5.00
C TYR A 105 9.55 -16.29 -4.71
N ILE A 106 9.82 -16.05 -3.43
CA ILE A 106 10.71 -15.00 -2.95
C ILE A 106 12.01 -15.66 -2.54
N ILE A 107 13.03 -15.49 -3.38
CA ILE A 107 14.37 -16.01 -3.13
C ILE A 107 15.26 -14.87 -2.68
N LYS A 108 15.85 -15.02 -1.49
CA LYS A 108 16.77 -14.06 -0.90
C LYS A 108 18.19 -14.61 -0.90
N ASN A 109 19.11 -13.86 -1.46
CA ASN A 109 20.56 -14.05 -1.33
C ASN A 109 21.14 -12.93 -0.43
N LYS A 110 22.41 -13.01 -0.06
CA LYS A 110 23.13 -12.02 0.76
C LYS A 110 22.97 -10.58 0.25
N ALA A 111 22.92 -10.40 -1.07
CA ALA A 111 22.84 -9.08 -1.70
C ALA A 111 21.45 -8.74 -2.28
N LEU A 112 20.64 -9.74 -2.64
CA LEU A 112 19.45 -9.53 -3.49
C LEU A 112 18.23 -10.27 -2.96
N CYS A 113 17.07 -9.71 -3.24
CA CYS A 113 15.78 -10.36 -3.03
C CYS A 113 15.05 -10.37 -4.37
N ILE A 114 14.72 -11.57 -4.85
CA ILE A 114 14.22 -11.82 -6.20
C ILE A 114 12.83 -12.42 -6.12
N ARG A 115 11.89 -11.84 -6.85
CA ARG A 115 10.60 -12.47 -7.15
C ARG A 115 10.79 -13.39 -8.35
N LEU A 116 10.92 -14.69 -8.09
CA LEU A 116 11.20 -15.71 -9.08
C LEU A 116 9.90 -16.37 -9.53
N GLN A 117 9.60 -16.33 -10.82
CA GLN A 117 8.56 -17.14 -11.44
C GLN A 117 9.10 -18.57 -11.65
N VAL A 118 8.41 -19.55 -11.09
CA VAL A 118 8.77 -20.97 -11.13
C VAL A 118 7.66 -21.74 -11.83
N LYS A 119 8.03 -22.70 -12.68
CA LYS A 119 7.07 -23.59 -13.38
C LYS A 119 6.84 -24.91 -12.64
N ASP A 120 7.72 -25.25 -11.71
CA ASP A 120 7.69 -26.51 -10.97
C ASP A 120 6.72 -26.46 -9.79
N SER A 121 5.97 -27.54 -9.59
CA SER A 121 5.08 -27.78 -8.45
C SER A 121 5.84 -28.18 -7.18
N LEU A 122 6.95 -27.53 -6.87
CA LEU A 122 7.69 -27.77 -5.63
C LEU A 122 6.94 -27.16 -4.43
N CYS A 123 6.98 -27.83 -3.28
CA CYS A 123 6.41 -27.33 -2.02
C CYS A 123 7.53 -26.96 -1.03
N PRO A 124 8.28 -25.86 -1.25
CA PRO A 124 9.44 -25.51 -0.42
C PRO A 124 9.03 -25.08 0.98
N GLU A 125 9.88 -25.39 1.95
CA GLU A 125 9.79 -24.87 3.32
C GLU A 125 10.63 -23.58 3.47
N ILE A 126 10.15 -22.65 4.29
CA ILE A 126 10.88 -21.40 4.56
C ILE A 126 12.23 -21.74 5.21
N GLY A 127 13.31 -21.26 4.60
CA GLY A 127 14.68 -21.61 4.96
C GLY A 127 15.38 -22.56 3.99
N ASP A 128 14.65 -23.17 3.05
CA ASP A 128 15.25 -23.99 1.99
C ASP A 128 16.11 -23.14 1.05
N CYS A 129 17.35 -23.55 0.83
CA CYS A 129 18.28 -22.93 -0.09
C CYS A 129 18.29 -23.72 -1.40
N PHE A 130 18.03 -23.04 -2.51
CA PHE A 130 18.02 -23.64 -3.84
C PHE A 130 19.15 -23.09 -4.70
N TYR A 131 19.64 -23.93 -5.61
CA TYR A 131 20.47 -23.55 -6.75
C TYR A 131 19.65 -23.68 -8.04
N PHE A 132 19.73 -22.68 -8.91
CA PHE A 132 19.03 -22.67 -10.20
C PHE A 132 19.64 -21.65 -11.16
N GLN A 133 19.38 -21.81 -12.45
CA GLN A 133 19.61 -20.78 -13.46
C GLN A 133 18.34 -19.95 -13.64
N ALA A 134 18.47 -18.62 -13.65
CA ALA A 134 17.36 -17.72 -13.90
C ALA A 134 17.75 -16.56 -14.82
N ARG A 135 16.77 -16.08 -15.56
CA ARG A 135 16.85 -14.82 -16.29
C ARG A 135 16.32 -13.71 -15.41
N LEU A 136 17.13 -12.69 -15.15
CA LEU A 136 16.78 -11.58 -14.27
C LEU A 136 16.38 -10.33 -15.04
N PHE A 137 15.41 -9.61 -14.48
CA PHE A 137 14.85 -8.38 -15.02
C PHE A 137 14.80 -7.31 -13.92
N PRO A 138 15.20 -6.06 -14.21
CA PRO A 138 15.02 -4.96 -13.28
C PRO A 138 13.54 -4.63 -13.10
N LEU A 139 13.17 -4.25 -11.87
CA LEU A 139 11.89 -3.61 -11.60
C LEU A 139 11.90 -2.25 -12.29
N SER A 140 11.19 -2.09 -13.41
CA SER A 140 11.06 -0.81 -14.13
C SER A 140 9.75 -0.13 -13.70
N SER A 141 9.75 1.19 -13.52
CA SER A 141 8.52 1.95 -13.26
C SER A 141 7.69 1.98 -14.54
N ARG A 142 6.61 1.18 -14.61
CA ARG A 142 5.82 0.95 -15.84
C ARG A 142 4.35 1.35 -15.69
N SER A 143 3.98 2.01 -14.59
CA SER A 143 2.59 2.34 -14.35
C SER A 143 2.09 3.41 -15.32
N ASN A 144 0.86 3.23 -15.81
CA ASN A 144 0.15 4.34 -16.44
C ASN A 144 -0.23 5.36 -15.36
N ILE A 145 -0.44 6.61 -15.76
CA ILE A 145 -0.84 7.67 -14.83
C ILE A 145 -2.14 7.26 -14.10
N TYR A 146 -2.16 7.47 -12.79
CA TYR A 146 -3.23 7.05 -11.86
C TYR A 146 -3.44 5.54 -11.73
N GLU A 147 -2.59 4.69 -12.33
CA GLU A 147 -2.57 3.25 -12.07
C GLU A 147 -1.59 2.91 -10.94
N PHE A 148 -1.87 1.80 -10.26
CA PHE A 148 -1.01 1.28 -9.20
C PHE A 148 0.33 0.80 -9.77
N ASP A 149 1.44 1.36 -9.29
CA ASP A 149 2.77 0.87 -9.63
C ASP A 149 3.13 -0.38 -8.82
N TYR A 150 2.89 -1.54 -9.42
CA TYR A 150 3.21 -2.82 -8.80
C TYR A 150 4.71 -3.00 -8.55
N ASN A 151 5.58 -2.42 -9.39
CA ASN A 151 7.03 -2.58 -9.24
C ASN A 151 7.55 -1.72 -8.09
N ASP A 152 7.02 -0.51 -7.89
CA ASP A 152 7.30 0.28 -6.68
C ASP A 152 6.79 -0.41 -5.43
N TYR A 153 5.61 -1.03 -5.48
CA TYR A 153 5.14 -1.85 -4.38
C TYR A 153 6.11 -3.00 -4.06
N LEU A 154 6.65 -3.70 -5.06
CA LEU A 154 7.65 -4.75 -4.85
C LEU A 154 8.95 -4.19 -4.22
N ARG A 155 9.42 -3.02 -4.67
CA ARG A 155 10.57 -2.32 -4.07
C ARG A 155 10.33 -2.01 -2.60
N GLN A 156 9.14 -1.52 -2.26
CA GLN A 156 8.74 -1.24 -0.87
C GLN A 156 8.66 -2.51 -0.01
N GLN A 157 8.38 -3.68 -0.60
CA GLN A 157 8.48 -4.97 0.10
C GLN A 157 9.92 -5.46 0.29
N GLY A 158 10.91 -4.75 -0.27
CA GLY A 158 12.32 -5.11 -0.25
C GLY A 158 12.71 -6.11 -1.34
N ILE A 159 11.92 -6.23 -2.41
CA ILE A 159 12.28 -6.99 -3.61
C ILE A 159 13.02 -6.06 -4.56
N HIS A 160 14.14 -6.54 -5.08
CA HIS A 160 15.03 -5.77 -5.93
C HIS A 160 14.83 -6.11 -7.41
N LEU A 161 14.55 -7.37 -7.72
CA LEU A 161 14.52 -7.89 -9.09
C LEU A 161 13.37 -8.88 -9.31
N GLN A 162 12.97 -9.03 -10.57
CA GLN A 162 12.14 -10.13 -11.05
C GLN A 162 13.01 -11.16 -11.76
N GLY A 163 12.65 -12.43 -11.66
CA GLY A 163 13.36 -13.51 -12.32
C GLY A 163 12.42 -14.55 -12.89
N ILE A 164 12.84 -15.23 -13.95
CA ILE A 164 12.18 -16.42 -14.48
C ILE A 164 13.17 -17.58 -14.36
N ALA A 165 12.78 -18.65 -13.67
CA ALA A 165 13.61 -19.85 -13.57
C ALA A 165 13.72 -20.52 -14.95
N LEU A 166 14.95 -20.84 -15.36
CA LEU A 166 15.29 -21.55 -16.59
C LEU A 166 15.61 -23.02 -16.34
N SER A 167 16.06 -23.35 -15.13
CA SER A 167 16.27 -24.72 -14.66
C SER A 167 15.36 -25.01 -13.46
N PRO A 168 15.07 -26.29 -13.17
CA PRO A 168 14.41 -26.66 -11.92
C PRO A 168 15.26 -26.24 -10.71
N LEU A 169 14.57 -26.03 -9.58
CA LEU A 169 15.21 -25.61 -8.33
C LEU A 169 15.81 -26.84 -7.62
N THR A 170 17.14 -26.94 -7.56
CA THR A 170 17.81 -28.02 -6.86
C THR A 170 18.06 -27.65 -5.39
N PRO A 171 17.56 -28.41 -4.41
CA PRO A 171 17.78 -28.10 -2.99
C PRO A 171 19.24 -28.33 -2.62
N VAL A 172 19.82 -27.39 -1.87
CA VAL A 172 21.23 -27.42 -1.43
C VAL A 172 21.34 -27.60 0.07
N LYS A 173 20.55 -26.84 0.84
CA LYS A 173 20.62 -26.82 2.32
C LYS A 173 19.31 -26.29 2.89
N HIS A 174 18.92 -26.75 4.08
CA HIS A 174 17.87 -26.11 4.87
C HIS A 174 18.48 -25.28 6.01
N ARG A 175 17.97 -24.06 6.23
CA ARG A 175 18.31 -23.21 7.39
C ARG A 175 17.09 -23.07 8.29
N SER A 176 17.18 -23.61 9.49
CA SER A 176 16.16 -23.36 10.51
C SER A 176 16.18 -21.89 10.91
N SER A 177 15.02 -21.26 10.92
CA SER A 177 14.84 -19.89 11.36
C SER A 177 13.62 -19.77 12.25
N PHE A 178 13.61 -18.77 13.14
CA PHE A 178 12.44 -18.47 13.98
C PHE A 178 11.17 -18.28 13.14
N TRP A 179 11.31 -17.64 11.98
CA TRP A 179 10.23 -17.47 11.02
C TRP A 179 9.82 -18.78 10.34
N GLY A 180 10.77 -19.63 9.96
CA GLY A 180 10.49 -20.97 9.44
C GLY A 180 9.71 -21.85 10.43
N LEU A 181 10.06 -21.81 11.71
CA LEU A 181 9.33 -22.50 12.77
C LEU A 181 7.88 -22.00 12.91
N SER A 182 7.70 -20.68 12.94
CA SER A 182 6.36 -20.05 12.94
C SER A 182 5.49 -20.55 11.80
N GLN A 183 6.09 -20.68 10.60
CA GLN A 183 5.40 -21.09 9.39
C GLN A 183 5.08 -22.59 9.38
N LYS A 184 5.97 -23.41 9.92
CA LYS A 184 5.74 -24.85 10.13
C LYS A 184 4.59 -25.11 11.11
N ILE A 185 4.57 -24.41 12.26
CA ILE A 185 3.45 -24.49 13.22
C ILE A 185 2.15 -24.03 12.57
N ARG A 186 2.19 -22.91 11.84
CA ARG A 186 1.02 -22.42 11.12
C ARG A 186 0.48 -23.44 10.12
N LYS A 187 1.35 -24.12 9.36
CA LYS A 187 0.97 -25.19 8.43
C LYS A 187 0.29 -26.35 9.17
N ALA A 188 0.85 -26.83 10.28
CA ALA A 188 0.22 -27.88 11.08
C ALA A 188 -1.17 -27.48 11.62
N LEU A 189 -1.34 -26.22 12.02
CA LEU A 189 -2.65 -25.71 12.47
C LEU A 189 -3.65 -25.53 11.32
N LEU A 190 -3.18 -25.17 10.12
CA LEU A 190 -4.02 -25.16 8.91
C LEU A 190 -4.53 -26.57 8.59
N GLU A 191 -3.64 -27.58 8.67
CA GLU A 191 -3.99 -28.99 8.48
C GLU A 191 -5.01 -29.45 9.54
N LYS A 192 -4.81 -29.09 10.81
CA LYS A 192 -5.80 -29.37 11.87
C LYS A 192 -7.18 -28.79 11.55
N LEU A 193 -7.26 -27.55 11.07
CA LEU A 193 -8.53 -26.96 10.62
C LEU A 193 -9.13 -27.69 9.41
N ASN A 194 -8.29 -28.16 8.48
CA ASN A 194 -8.73 -28.96 7.33
C ASN A 194 -9.43 -30.25 7.74
N HIS A 195 -8.96 -30.91 8.81
CA HIS A 195 -9.56 -32.13 9.31
C HIS A 195 -10.76 -31.89 10.25
N THR A 196 -10.78 -30.76 10.98
CA THR A 196 -11.80 -30.51 12.01
C THR A 196 -13.04 -29.77 11.49
N VAL A 197 -12.88 -28.89 10.49
CA VAL A 197 -13.97 -28.09 9.93
C VAL A 197 -14.25 -28.54 8.50
N LYS A 198 -15.35 -29.28 8.33
CA LYS A 198 -15.76 -29.84 7.02
C LYS A 198 -16.26 -28.77 6.06
N ASP A 199 -16.96 -27.76 6.59
CA ASP A 199 -17.46 -26.63 5.80
C ASP A 199 -16.30 -25.78 5.28
N THR A 200 -16.15 -25.72 3.96
CA THR A 200 -15.00 -25.09 3.30
C THR A 200 -14.97 -23.57 3.53
N THR A 201 -16.13 -22.94 3.58
CA THR A 201 -16.28 -21.49 3.80
C THR A 201 -15.84 -21.12 5.20
N THR A 202 -16.45 -21.74 6.21
CA THR A 202 -16.12 -21.56 7.63
C THR A 202 -14.65 -21.82 7.87
N ARG A 203 -14.13 -22.91 7.30
CA ARG A 203 -12.70 -23.22 7.38
C ARG A 203 -11.84 -22.10 6.80
N SER A 204 -12.14 -21.61 5.59
CA SER A 204 -11.36 -20.54 4.96
C SER A 204 -11.35 -19.25 5.79
N LEU A 205 -12.48 -18.92 6.42
CA LEU A 205 -12.63 -17.74 7.26
C LEU A 205 -11.85 -17.90 8.59
N LEU A 206 -11.91 -19.06 9.23
CA LEU A 206 -11.11 -19.36 10.43
C LEU A 206 -9.61 -19.36 10.14
N GLN A 207 -9.19 -19.90 8.99
CA GLN A 207 -7.79 -19.85 8.54
C GLN A 207 -7.32 -18.39 8.38
N ALA A 208 -8.18 -17.50 7.90
CA ALA A 208 -7.87 -16.08 7.77
C ALA A 208 -7.84 -15.34 9.12
N LEU A 209 -8.84 -15.56 9.98
CA LEU A 209 -9.02 -14.88 11.26
C LEU A 209 -7.98 -15.33 12.31
N CYS A 210 -7.72 -16.63 12.42
CA CYS A 210 -6.84 -17.19 13.46
C CYS A 210 -5.38 -17.30 12.99
N LEU A 211 -5.16 -17.63 11.72
CA LEU A 211 -3.84 -17.98 11.18
C LEU A 211 -3.35 -17.01 10.11
N GLY A 212 -4.11 -15.96 9.79
CA GLY A 212 -3.73 -14.96 8.78
C GLY A 212 -3.63 -15.52 7.36
N TYR A 213 -4.19 -16.71 7.10
CA TYR A 213 -4.11 -17.40 5.83
C TYR A 213 -5.35 -17.12 4.98
N LYS A 214 -5.25 -16.07 4.15
CA LYS A 214 -6.36 -15.56 3.32
C LYS A 214 -6.46 -16.15 1.91
N TYR A 215 -5.53 -17.03 1.52
CA TYR A 215 -5.45 -17.55 0.14
C TYR A 215 -6.60 -18.49 -0.23
N ASN A 216 -7.23 -19.12 0.76
CA ASN A 216 -8.34 -20.05 0.55
C ASN A 216 -9.71 -19.37 0.52
N ILE A 217 -9.78 -18.03 0.61
CA ILE A 217 -11.05 -17.30 0.57
C ILE A 217 -11.52 -17.19 -0.89
N PRO A 218 -12.71 -17.73 -1.24
CA PRO A 218 -13.31 -17.56 -2.56
C PRO A 218 -13.43 -16.08 -2.98
N PRO A 219 -13.25 -15.78 -4.28
CA PRO A 219 -13.31 -14.42 -4.80
C PRO A 219 -14.67 -13.77 -4.56
N ASP A 220 -15.77 -14.52 -4.62
CA ASP A 220 -17.12 -13.98 -4.44
C ASP A 220 -17.38 -13.54 -3.00
N TYR A 221 -16.87 -14.27 -2.01
CA TYR A 221 -16.91 -13.78 -0.62
C TYR A 221 -16.05 -12.53 -0.46
N ARG A 222 -14.83 -12.53 -1.02
CA ARG A 222 -13.98 -11.34 -0.96
C ARG A 222 -14.69 -10.10 -1.52
N LYS A 223 -15.48 -10.24 -2.59
CA LYS A 223 -16.31 -9.15 -3.15
C LYS A 223 -17.36 -8.66 -2.15
N VAL A 224 -18.09 -9.55 -1.48
CA VAL A 224 -19.09 -9.18 -0.47
C VAL A 224 -18.46 -8.45 0.71
N PHE A 225 -17.29 -8.89 1.19
CA PHE A 225 -16.55 -8.16 2.22
C PHE A 225 -16.04 -6.79 1.70
N GLN A 226 -15.72 -6.67 0.41
CA GLN A 226 -15.31 -5.42 -0.24
C GLN A 226 -16.45 -4.42 -0.34
N SER A 227 -17.58 -4.80 -0.90
CA SER A 227 -18.77 -3.95 -1.08
C SER A 227 -19.39 -3.50 0.25
N THR A 228 -19.31 -4.34 1.29
CA THR A 228 -19.75 -3.99 2.65
C THR A 228 -18.69 -3.21 3.46
N GLY A 229 -17.46 -3.06 2.93
CA GLY A 229 -16.36 -2.35 3.61
C GLY A 229 -15.82 -3.08 4.84
N THR A 230 -16.06 -4.40 4.91
CA THR A 230 -15.65 -5.28 6.00
C THR A 230 -14.42 -6.14 5.65
N VAL A 231 -13.73 -5.88 4.53
CA VAL A 231 -12.50 -6.59 4.09
C VAL A 231 -11.44 -6.70 5.18
N HIS A 232 -11.36 -5.69 6.05
CA HIS A 232 -10.43 -5.68 7.17
C HIS A 232 -10.68 -6.83 8.17
N LEU A 233 -11.84 -7.48 8.13
CA LEU A 233 -12.15 -8.70 8.87
C LEU A 233 -11.48 -9.95 8.27
N LEU A 234 -11.19 -9.97 6.96
CA LEU A 234 -10.53 -11.09 6.28
C LEU A 234 -9.01 -11.16 6.51
N ALA A 235 -8.49 -10.30 7.37
CA ALA A 235 -7.09 -10.29 7.78
C ALA A 235 -7.00 -10.05 9.28
N ILE A 236 -5.93 -10.53 9.91
CA ILE A 236 -5.66 -10.25 11.32
C ILE A 236 -5.44 -8.75 11.48
N SER A 237 -6.49 -8.07 11.93
CA SER A 237 -6.49 -6.64 12.17
C SER A 237 -6.14 -6.32 13.63
N GLY A 238 -5.95 -5.04 13.92
CA GLY A 238 -5.78 -4.56 15.28
C GLY A 238 -6.96 -4.89 16.20
N LEU A 239 -8.17 -5.03 15.64
CA LEU A 239 -9.35 -5.41 16.39
C LEU A 239 -9.29 -6.86 16.87
N HIS A 240 -8.84 -7.79 16.01
CA HIS A 240 -8.65 -9.20 16.39
C HIS A 240 -7.64 -9.32 17.53
N MET A 241 -6.51 -8.62 17.41
CA MET A 241 -5.50 -8.59 18.47
C MET A 241 -6.02 -7.92 19.75
N GLY A 242 -6.88 -6.91 19.64
CA GLY A 242 -7.60 -6.33 20.77
C GLY A 242 -8.57 -7.31 21.43
N ALA A 243 -9.30 -8.09 20.63
CA ALA A 243 -10.18 -9.14 21.13
C ALA A 243 -9.39 -10.26 21.84
N ILE A 244 -8.21 -10.63 21.32
CA ILE A 244 -7.31 -11.59 21.96
C ILE A 244 -6.76 -11.01 23.27
N TYR A 245 -6.36 -9.75 23.28
CA TYR A 245 -5.95 -9.06 24.51
C TYR A 245 -7.04 -9.12 25.59
N LEU A 246 -8.31 -8.86 25.21
CA LEU A 246 -9.44 -8.97 26.14
C LEU A 246 -9.65 -10.41 26.63
N LEU A 247 -9.58 -11.40 25.73
CA LEU A 247 -9.70 -12.81 26.08
C LEU A 247 -8.62 -13.22 27.09
N LEU A 248 -7.36 -12.93 26.80
CA LEU A 248 -6.22 -13.25 27.67
C LEU A 248 -6.32 -12.54 29.03
N THR A 249 -6.71 -11.27 29.04
CA THR A 249 -6.91 -10.52 30.29
C THR A 249 -8.03 -11.14 31.14
N SER A 250 -9.11 -11.58 30.49
CA SER A 250 -10.25 -12.22 31.17
C SER A 250 -9.83 -13.58 31.76
N VAL A 251 -9.10 -14.40 31.00
CA VAL A 251 -8.56 -15.68 31.47
C VAL A 251 -7.62 -15.49 32.66
N LEU A 252 -6.65 -14.56 32.57
CA LEU A 252 -5.74 -14.27 33.69
C LEU A 252 -6.49 -13.78 34.94
N SER A 253 -7.55 -12.98 34.75
CA SER A 253 -8.39 -12.53 35.87
C SER A 253 -9.14 -13.68 36.54
N VAL A 254 -9.71 -14.61 35.76
CA VAL A 254 -10.41 -15.80 36.29
C VAL A 254 -9.44 -16.73 37.02
N LEU A 255 -8.21 -16.87 36.52
CA LEU A 255 -7.14 -17.63 37.18
C LEU A 255 -6.53 -16.91 38.39
N HIS A 256 -7.08 -15.76 38.81
CA HIS A 256 -6.56 -14.93 39.90
C HIS A 256 -5.11 -14.44 39.72
N LEU A 257 -4.58 -14.51 38.49
CA LEU A 257 -3.24 -14.02 38.11
C LEU A 257 -3.26 -12.52 37.78
N LYS A 258 -3.90 -11.70 38.63
CA LYS A 258 -4.05 -10.25 38.38
C LYS A 258 -2.72 -9.49 38.34
N LYS A 259 -1.68 -10.00 39.01
CA LYS A 259 -0.29 -9.48 38.92
C LYS A 259 0.46 -9.96 37.67
N GLY A 260 -0.16 -10.84 36.87
CA GLY A 260 0.39 -11.43 35.66
C GLY A 260 0.20 -10.60 34.39
N GLU A 261 -0.10 -9.30 34.47
CA GLU A 261 -0.29 -8.47 33.26
C GLU A 261 0.94 -8.49 32.32
N TRP A 262 2.14 -8.70 32.86
CA TRP A 262 3.36 -8.87 32.07
C TRP A 262 3.34 -10.11 31.15
N LEU A 263 2.56 -11.15 31.50
CA LEU A 263 2.35 -12.35 30.67
C LEU A 263 1.57 -12.05 29.38
N LEU A 264 0.84 -10.92 29.33
CA LEU A 264 0.10 -10.54 28.12
C LEU A 264 1.04 -10.29 26.94
N ILE A 265 2.24 -9.77 27.18
CA ILE A 265 3.22 -9.50 26.13
C ILE A 265 3.64 -10.80 25.41
N PRO A 266 4.24 -11.80 26.10
CA PRO A 266 4.63 -13.04 25.44
C PRO A 266 3.42 -13.79 24.84
N LEU A 267 2.23 -13.74 25.44
CA LEU A 267 1.04 -14.39 24.89
C LEU A 267 0.53 -13.72 23.60
N LEU A 268 0.59 -12.39 23.51
CA LEU A 268 0.26 -11.67 22.28
C LEU A 268 1.26 -11.97 21.15
N TRP A 269 2.55 -12.04 21.48
CA TRP A 269 3.58 -12.41 20.52
C TRP A 269 3.52 -13.89 20.14
N LEU A 270 3.09 -14.78 21.04
CA LEU A 270 2.78 -16.17 20.72
C LEU A 270 1.65 -16.28 19.71
N PHE A 271 0.57 -15.51 19.87
CA PHE A 271 -0.49 -15.46 18.86
C PHE A 271 0.03 -14.92 17.53
N ALA A 272 0.80 -13.83 17.53
CA ALA A 272 1.42 -13.29 16.33
C ALA A 272 2.33 -14.34 15.65
N PHE A 273 3.07 -15.13 16.44
CA PHE A 273 3.91 -16.23 15.98
C PHE A 273 3.10 -17.36 15.35
N VAL A 274 2.02 -17.80 15.98
CA VAL A 274 1.09 -18.81 15.44
C VAL A 274 0.45 -18.34 14.13
N SER A 275 0.20 -17.03 14.00
CA SER A 275 -0.32 -16.42 12.76
C SER A 275 0.69 -16.29 11.62
N GLY A 276 1.92 -16.81 11.77
CA GLY A 276 2.96 -16.74 10.74
C GLY A 276 3.75 -15.44 10.77
N LEU A 277 3.72 -14.70 11.89
CA LEU A 277 4.30 -13.36 12.05
C LEU A 277 3.80 -12.37 10.98
N SER A 278 2.49 -12.42 10.70
CA SER A 278 1.88 -11.52 9.72
C SER A 278 2.15 -10.05 10.07
N PRO A 279 2.51 -9.18 9.12
CA PRO A 279 2.89 -7.79 9.42
C PRO A 279 1.81 -7.00 10.18
N SER A 280 0.54 -7.36 10.01
CA SER A 280 -0.56 -6.73 10.75
C SER A 280 -0.63 -7.20 12.20
N ALA A 281 -0.49 -8.51 12.46
CA ALA A 281 -0.45 -9.06 13.82
C ALA A 281 0.74 -8.51 14.61
N CYS A 282 1.94 -8.46 14.03
CA CYS A 282 3.15 -7.95 14.70
C CYS A 282 3.01 -6.47 15.10
N ARG A 283 2.40 -5.63 14.26
CA ARG A 283 2.16 -4.21 14.59
C ARG A 283 1.17 -4.05 15.72
N ALA A 284 0.05 -4.77 15.67
CA ALA A 284 -0.93 -4.73 16.74
C ALA A 284 -0.39 -5.32 18.06
N ALA A 285 0.39 -6.40 18.01
CA ALA A 285 1.12 -6.93 19.17
C ALA A 285 2.10 -5.89 19.73
N SER A 286 2.80 -5.16 18.87
CA SER A 286 3.72 -4.09 19.29
C SER A 286 2.98 -2.95 19.99
N ILE A 287 1.90 -2.42 19.41
CA ILE A 287 1.07 -1.38 20.04
C ILE A 287 0.54 -1.84 21.40
N LEU A 288 -0.03 -3.04 21.47
CA LEU A 288 -0.56 -3.60 22.72
C LEU A 288 0.54 -3.87 23.75
N SER A 289 1.74 -4.28 23.32
CA SER A 289 2.90 -4.44 24.22
C SER A 289 3.27 -3.11 24.87
N PHE A 290 3.34 -2.02 24.11
CA PHE A 290 3.61 -0.69 24.69
C PHE A 290 2.48 -0.19 25.59
N ILE A 291 1.22 -0.55 25.30
CA ILE A 291 0.11 -0.27 26.21
C ILE A 291 0.30 -1.03 27.54
N VAL A 292 0.64 -2.31 27.50
CA VAL A 292 0.89 -3.12 28.72
C VAL A 292 2.10 -2.60 29.49
N ILE A 293 3.22 -2.31 28.83
CA ILE A 293 4.41 -1.73 29.46
C ILE A 293 4.07 -0.41 30.16
N SER A 294 3.24 0.44 29.52
CA SER A 294 2.82 1.70 30.16
C SER A 294 2.04 1.45 31.46
N LYS A 295 1.30 0.33 31.58
CA LYS A 295 0.49 -0.03 32.77
C LYS A 295 1.36 -0.48 33.90
N LEU A 296 2.32 -1.34 33.58
CA LEU A 296 3.29 -1.83 34.55
C LEU A 296 4.18 -0.72 35.12
N LEU A 297 4.46 0.32 34.34
CA LEU A 297 5.28 1.44 34.79
C LEU A 297 4.53 2.49 35.62
N HIS A 298 3.22 2.30 35.89
CA HIS A 298 2.35 3.24 36.62
C HIS A 298 2.42 4.70 36.13
N LYS A 299 2.83 4.91 34.87
CA LYS A 299 2.89 6.25 34.26
C LYS A 299 1.52 6.60 33.72
N ASP A 300 1.19 7.90 33.76
CA ASP A 300 -0.04 8.42 33.17
C ASP A 300 -0.27 7.87 31.76
N HIS A 301 -1.32 7.07 31.65
CA HIS A 301 -1.68 6.36 30.45
C HIS A 301 -2.04 7.31 29.33
N THR A 302 -1.14 7.46 28.37
CA THR A 302 -1.42 8.12 27.10
C THR A 302 -1.33 7.08 25.99
N PRO A 303 -2.46 6.48 25.56
CA PRO A 303 -2.48 5.50 24.47
C PRO A 303 -1.78 5.99 23.20
N LEU A 304 -1.81 7.29 22.96
CA LEU A 304 -1.14 7.93 21.82
C LEU A 304 0.38 7.77 21.87
N ASN A 305 0.99 7.79 23.06
CA ASN A 305 2.43 7.59 23.22
C ASN A 305 2.83 6.13 22.98
N ALA A 306 1.95 5.16 23.30
CA ALA A 306 2.17 3.75 22.97
C ALA A 306 2.11 3.50 21.45
N VAL A 307 1.17 4.15 20.75
CA VAL A 307 1.11 4.14 19.28
C VAL A 307 2.38 4.77 18.69
N GLY A 308 2.81 5.93 19.21
CA GLY A 308 4.06 6.59 18.81
C GLY A 308 5.30 5.72 19.04
N ALA A 309 5.39 5.05 20.20
CA ALA A 309 6.50 4.15 20.53
C ALA A 309 6.56 2.97 19.55
N SER A 310 5.41 2.33 19.31
CA SER A 310 5.32 1.24 18.33
C SER A 310 5.77 1.69 16.95
N ALA A 311 5.31 2.86 16.48
CA ALA A 311 5.71 3.40 15.17
C ALA A 311 7.21 3.67 15.11
N PHE A 312 7.75 4.35 16.13
CA PHE A 312 9.17 4.70 16.24
C PHE A 312 10.07 3.47 16.14
N PHE A 313 9.87 2.46 16.99
CA PHE A 313 10.71 1.26 16.98
C PHE A 313 10.51 0.42 15.72
N THR A 314 9.27 0.33 15.20
CA THR A 314 9.01 -0.39 13.94
C THR A 314 9.77 0.24 12.77
N LEU A 315 9.76 1.57 12.66
CA LEU A 315 10.43 2.30 11.58
C LEU A 315 11.96 2.29 11.72
N LEU A 316 12.49 2.28 12.95
CA LEU A 316 13.92 2.10 13.17
C LEU A 316 14.42 0.72 12.70
N ILE A 317 13.62 -0.32 12.89
CA ILE A 317 13.97 -1.69 12.48
C ILE A 317 13.80 -1.88 10.97
N LYS A 318 12.67 -1.42 10.40
CA LYS A 318 12.35 -1.58 8.97
C LYS A 318 11.77 -0.28 8.39
N PRO A 319 12.62 0.65 7.94
CA PRO A 319 12.22 1.96 7.40
C PRO A 319 11.23 1.91 6.24
N ALA A 320 11.40 0.95 5.33
CA ALA A 320 10.55 0.78 4.15
C ALA A 320 9.05 0.62 4.49
N LEU A 321 8.71 0.25 5.72
CA LEU A 321 7.32 0.16 6.17
C LEU A 321 6.59 1.51 6.14
N LEU A 322 7.29 2.64 6.19
CA LEU A 322 6.68 3.97 6.09
C LEU A 322 5.84 4.13 4.81
N TYR A 323 6.32 3.55 3.70
CA TYR A 323 5.66 3.61 2.41
C TYR A 323 4.56 2.57 2.24
N SER A 324 4.49 1.58 3.14
CA SER A 324 3.49 0.52 3.03
C SER A 324 2.11 1.02 3.44
N VAL A 325 1.14 0.87 2.53
CA VAL A 325 -0.27 1.24 2.76
C VAL A 325 -0.81 0.60 4.04
N SER A 326 -0.51 -0.68 4.26
CA SER A 326 -0.90 -1.41 5.47
C SER A 326 -0.40 -0.73 6.75
N PHE A 327 0.87 -0.27 6.78
CA PHE A 327 1.44 0.49 7.91
C PHE A 327 0.62 1.74 8.19
N GLN A 328 0.52 2.62 7.19
CA GLN A 328 -0.16 3.90 7.30
C GLN A 328 -1.61 3.73 7.77
N MET A 329 -2.35 2.82 7.15
CA MET A 329 -3.74 2.53 7.47
C MET A 329 -3.95 2.12 8.93
N SER A 330 -3.13 1.20 9.47
CA SER A 330 -3.34 0.77 10.87
C SER A 330 -2.94 1.83 11.87
N TYR A 331 -1.83 2.54 11.66
CA TYR A 331 -1.43 3.61 12.57
C TYR A 331 -2.39 4.80 12.51
N ALA A 332 -2.95 5.13 11.33
CA ALA A 332 -4.03 6.10 11.17
C ALA A 332 -5.30 5.65 11.91
N ALA A 333 -5.71 4.39 11.79
CA ALA A 333 -6.88 3.86 12.51
C ALA A 333 -6.72 3.95 14.03
N TYR A 334 -5.60 3.48 14.59
CA TYR A 334 -5.35 3.54 16.03
C TYR A 334 -5.24 4.99 16.54
N THR A 335 -4.55 5.86 15.79
CA THR A 335 -4.45 7.29 16.13
C THR A 335 -5.82 7.96 16.08
N GLY A 336 -6.61 7.68 15.05
CA GLY A 336 -7.99 8.13 14.90
C GLY A 336 -8.89 7.71 16.04
N ILE A 337 -8.84 6.43 16.42
CA ILE A 337 -9.55 5.91 17.60
C ILE A 337 -9.14 6.69 18.84
N VAL A 338 -7.83 6.79 19.14
CA VAL A 338 -7.36 7.45 20.37
C VAL A 338 -7.71 8.94 20.42
N LEU A 339 -7.71 9.62 19.28
CA LEU A 339 -7.98 11.06 19.20
C LEU A 339 -9.48 11.38 19.10
N LEU A 340 -10.23 10.69 18.25
CA LEU A 340 -11.61 11.05 17.88
C LEU A 340 -12.67 10.32 18.71
N TYR A 341 -12.44 9.07 19.12
CA TYR A 341 -13.42 8.32 19.92
C TYR A 341 -13.84 9.05 21.22
N PRO A 342 -12.92 9.67 21.99
CA PRO A 342 -13.30 10.41 23.19
C PRO A 342 -14.18 11.64 22.91
N VAL A 343 -14.10 12.22 21.70
CA VAL A 343 -14.88 13.39 21.28
C VAL A 343 -16.32 12.98 20.96
N PHE A 344 -16.50 11.83 20.31
CA PHE A 344 -17.83 11.34 19.93
C PHE A 344 -18.57 10.62 21.06
N ARG A 345 -17.85 10.19 22.10
CA ARG A 345 -18.43 9.44 23.21
C ARG A 345 -19.44 10.29 23.98
N VAL A 346 -20.73 9.98 23.80
CA VAL A 346 -21.82 10.55 24.61
C VAL A 346 -21.73 9.97 26.02
N LYS A 347 -21.28 10.77 26.99
CA LYS A 347 -21.35 10.42 28.41
C LYS A 347 -22.80 10.57 28.88
N SER A 348 -23.58 9.49 28.82
CA SER A 348 -24.95 9.48 29.32
C SER A 348 -25.18 8.30 30.25
N ASN A 349 -25.15 8.54 31.56
CA ASN A 349 -25.44 7.54 32.60
C ASN A 349 -26.89 7.02 32.56
N ARG A 350 -27.82 7.70 31.87
CA ARG A 350 -29.24 7.34 31.84
C ARG A 350 -29.62 6.27 30.80
N ARG A 351 -28.67 5.82 29.96
CA ARG A 351 -28.98 4.83 28.91
C ARG A 351 -28.74 3.40 29.40
N PRO A 352 -29.57 2.41 29.01
CA PRO A 352 -29.30 0.99 29.24
C PRO A 352 -27.89 0.57 28.78
N VAL A 353 -27.26 -0.35 29.51
CA VAL A 353 -25.89 -0.84 29.23
C VAL A 353 -25.72 -1.32 27.79
N VAL A 354 -26.75 -1.98 27.24
CA VAL A 354 -26.75 -2.47 25.84
C VAL A 354 -26.63 -1.32 24.84
N ILE A 355 -27.44 -0.26 25.02
CA ILE A 355 -27.40 0.93 24.15
C ILE A 355 -26.04 1.63 24.28
N GLN A 356 -25.47 1.72 25.47
CA GLN A 356 -24.14 2.29 25.66
C GLN A 356 -23.06 1.48 24.92
N LYS A 357 -23.12 0.14 24.95
CA LYS A 357 -22.19 -0.73 24.22
C LYS A 357 -22.34 -0.56 22.70
N ILE A 358 -23.57 -0.55 22.18
CA ILE A 358 -23.85 -0.33 20.75
C ILE A 358 -23.32 1.04 20.30
N CYS A 359 -23.62 2.11 21.04
CA CYS A 359 -23.08 3.45 20.75
C CYS A 359 -21.54 3.46 20.80
N SER A 360 -20.94 2.75 21.76
CA SER A 360 -19.49 2.65 21.88
C SER A 360 -18.87 1.96 20.66
N LEU A 361 -19.44 0.86 20.19
CA LEU A 361 -19.00 0.17 18.97
C LEU A 361 -19.16 1.05 17.73
N PHE A 362 -20.29 1.74 17.60
CA PHE A 362 -20.54 2.66 16.50
C PHE A 362 -19.51 3.80 16.46
N PHE A 363 -19.32 4.52 17.58
CA PHE A 363 -18.38 5.64 17.62
C PHE A 363 -16.92 5.20 17.53
N LEU A 364 -16.59 3.99 17.99
CA LEU A 364 -15.26 3.40 17.82
C LEU A 364 -14.97 3.14 16.34
N SER A 365 -15.90 2.48 15.63
CA SER A 365 -15.83 2.25 14.19
C SER A 365 -15.81 3.55 13.40
N LEU A 366 -16.63 4.53 13.78
CA LEU A 366 -16.67 5.85 13.14
C LEU A 366 -15.33 6.59 13.28
N ALA A 367 -14.73 6.59 14.48
CA ALA A 367 -13.45 7.22 14.73
C ALA A 367 -12.31 6.59 13.90
N ALA A 368 -12.30 5.26 13.81
CA ALA A 368 -11.34 4.54 12.95
C ALA A 368 -11.56 4.89 11.48
N GLN A 369 -12.82 4.85 11.01
CA GLN A 369 -13.18 5.09 9.62
C GLN A 369 -12.82 6.51 9.18
N ILE A 370 -13.16 7.54 9.97
CA ILE A 370 -12.84 8.95 9.63
C ILE A 370 -11.33 9.15 9.44
N ALA A 371 -10.49 8.52 10.27
CA ALA A 371 -9.05 8.67 10.17
C ALA A 371 -8.42 7.90 9.00
N VAL A 372 -9.08 6.83 8.55
CA VAL A 372 -8.61 5.96 7.47
C VAL A 372 -9.17 6.37 6.11
N LEU A 373 -10.35 7.00 6.09
CA LEU A 373 -11.08 7.41 4.89
C LEU A 373 -10.23 8.19 3.87
N PRO A 374 -9.40 9.17 4.27
CA PRO A 374 -8.57 9.90 3.31
C PRO A 374 -7.54 8.99 2.62
N LEU A 375 -6.95 8.05 3.34
CA LEU A 375 -5.99 7.08 2.78
C LEU A 375 -6.69 6.04 1.91
N THR A 376 -7.89 5.59 2.26
CA THR A 376 -8.63 4.66 1.39
C THR A 376 -9.01 5.31 0.08
N ALA A 377 -9.48 6.56 0.12
CA ALA A 377 -9.77 7.32 -1.11
C ALA A 377 -8.49 7.52 -1.95
N TYR A 378 -7.35 7.80 -1.31
CA TYR A 378 -6.08 8.02 -2.01
C TYR A 378 -5.52 6.76 -2.67
N TYR A 379 -5.52 5.61 -1.98
CA TYR A 379 -4.88 4.38 -2.47
C TYR A 379 -5.82 3.44 -3.24
N PHE A 380 -7.10 3.38 -2.87
CA PHE A 380 -8.05 2.43 -3.44
C PHE A 380 -9.08 3.08 -4.35
N HIS A 381 -9.09 4.42 -4.42
CA HIS A 381 -10.02 5.20 -5.24
C HIS A 381 -11.51 4.93 -4.98
N SER A 382 -11.84 4.30 -3.86
CA SER A 382 -13.19 3.91 -3.47
C SER A 382 -13.42 4.14 -1.98
N LEU A 383 -14.67 4.46 -1.64
CA LEU A 383 -15.13 4.66 -0.28
C LEU A 383 -16.41 3.86 -0.02
N THR A 384 -16.39 3.03 1.02
CA THR A 384 -17.58 2.30 1.47
C THR A 384 -18.11 2.90 2.77
N LEU A 385 -19.19 3.67 2.68
CA LEU A 385 -19.74 4.40 3.83
C LEU A 385 -20.54 3.50 4.79
N ASN A 386 -21.14 2.42 4.29
CA ASN A 386 -21.96 1.51 5.10
C ASN A 386 -21.18 0.71 6.14
N SER A 387 -19.85 0.65 6.00
CA SER A 387 -18.95 -0.09 6.88
C SER A 387 -19.19 0.20 8.36
N VAL A 388 -19.44 1.46 8.74
CA VAL A 388 -19.65 1.85 10.15
C VAL A 388 -20.87 1.18 10.77
N ILE A 389 -21.97 1.08 10.02
CA ILE A 389 -23.23 0.47 10.49
C ILE A 389 -23.08 -1.04 10.54
N ILE A 390 -22.54 -1.63 9.47
CA ILE A 390 -22.37 -3.09 9.32
C ILE A 390 -21.45 -3.62 10.44
N ASN A 391 -20.39 -2.87 10.76
CA ASN A 391 -19.42 -3.22 11.79
C ASN A 391 -20.03 -3.37 13.20
N ILE A 392 -21.19 -2.78 13.50
CA ILE A 392 -21.86 -2.97 14.81
C ILE A 392 -22.17 -4.45 15.04
N ALA A 393 -22.59 -5.17 14.00
CA ALA A 393 -22.96 -6.59 14.07
C ALA A 393 -21.84 -7.51 13.55
N ALA A 394 -21.15 -7.11 12.49
CA ALA A 394 -20.10 -7.91 11.88
C ALA A 394 -18.88 -8.11 12.83
N ILE A 395 -18.50 -7.09 13.61
CA ILE A 395 -17.37 -7.19 14.54
C ILE A 395 -17.64 -8.21 15.66
N PRO A 396 -18.78 -8.18 16.39
CA PRO A 396 -19.09 -9.21 17.38
C PRO A 396 -19.11 -10.63 16.78
N LEU A 397 -19.73 -10.82 15.61
CA LEU A 397 -19.77 -12.13 14.95
C LEU A 397 -18.37 -12.61 14.55
N ALA A 398 -17.55 -11.74 13.96
CA ALA A 398 -16.15 -12.07 13.64
C ALA A 398 -15.31 -12.35 14.90
N THR A 399 -15.58 -11.66 16.00
CA THR A 399 -14.92 -11.92 17.29
C THR A 399 -15.34 -13.28 17.87
N ALA A 400 -16.62 -13.64 17.76
CA ALA A 400 -17.12 -14.94 18.16
C ALA A 400 -16.51 -16.06 17.30
N LEU A 401 -16.37 -15.86 15.98
CA LEU A 401 -15.66 -16.77 15.08
C LEU A 401 -14.19 -16.91 15.46
N LEU A 402 -13.50 -15.81 15.78
CA LEU A 402 -12.13 -15.83 16.24
C LEU A 402 -11.98 -16.67 17.53
N TYR A 403 -12.83 -16.44 18.53
CA TYR A 403 -12.81 -17.21 19.77
C TYR A 403 -13.14 -18.69 19.54
N GLY A 404 -14.15 -18.99 18.72
CA GLY A 404 -14.48 -20.37 18.34
C GLY A 404 -13.34 -21.06 17.58
N GLY A 405 -12.68 -20.36 16.68
CA GLY A 405 -11.51 -20.86 15.96
C GLY A 405 -10.32 -21.13 16.88
N ILE A 406 -10.03 -20.21 17.81
CA ILE A 406 -9.00 -20.42 18.84
C ILE A 406 -9.35 -21.64 19.70
N LEU A 407 -10.63 -21.80 20.06
CA LEU A 407 -11.10 -22.95 20.83
C LEU A 407 -10.90 -24.27 20.08
N ILE A 408 -11.27 -24.34 18.79
CA ILE A 408 -11.01 -25.51 17.93
C ILE A 408 -9.51 -25.82 17.86
N LEU A 409 -8.67 -24.79 17.71
CA LEU A 409 -7.22 -24.96 17.59
C LEU A 409 -6.60 -25.41 18.92
N ALA A 410 -7.13 -24.97 20.06
CA ALA A 410 -6.65 -25.34 21.39
C ALA A 410 -7.10 -26.75 21.82
N LEU A 411 -8.30 -27.19 21.43
CA LEU A 411 -8.87 -28.48 21.85
C LEU A 411 -8.44 -29.65 20.96
N PRO A 412 -8.47 -30.91 21.45
CA PRO A 412 -8.31 -32.10 20.61
C PRO A 412 -9.32 -32.14 19.46
N GLY A 413 -8.93 -32.73 18.31
CA GLY A 413 -9.75 -32.74 17.09
C GLY A 413 -11.16 -33.30 17.28
N CYS A 414 -11.33 -34.33 18.11
CA CYS A 414 -12.64 -34.92 18.42
C CYS A 414 -13.62 -33.93 19.05
N ILE A 415 -13.14 -33.07 19.97
CA ILE A 415 -13.97 -32.04 20.59
C ILE A 415 -14.20 -30.90 19.60
N GLY A 416 -13.20 -30.57 18.79
CA GLY A 416 -13.35 -29.58 17.72
C GLY A 416 -14.46 -29.94 16.73
N LEU A 417 -14.66 -31.22 16.42
CA LEU A 417 -15.76 -31.70 15.57
C LEU A 417 -17.15 -31.42 16.16
N LEU A 418 -17.28 -31.44 17.50
CA LEU A 418 -18.55 -31.13 18.20
C LEU A 418 -18.86 -29.63 18.20
N VAL A 419 -17.84 -28.78 18.29
CA VAL A 419 -17.99 -27.31 18.31
C VAL A 419 -18.18 -26.75 16.89
N SER A 420 -17.65 -27.44 15.88
CA SER A 420 -17.64 -27.01 14.48
C SER A 420 -19.02 -26.58 13.93
N PRO A 421 -20.13 -27.33 14.12
CA PRO A 421 -21.45 -26.91 13.63
C PRO A 421 -21.95 -25.58 14.19
N PHE A 422 -21.64 -25.28 15.46
CA PHE A 422 -22.02 -24.01 16.08
C PHE A 422 -21.27 -22.84 15.42
N ILE A 423 -19.98 -23.03 15.13
CA ILE A 423 -19.15 -22.02 14.45
C ILE A 423 -19.62 -21.80 13.01
N VAL A 424 -20.03 -22.86 12.31
CA VAL A 424 -20.68 -22.74 10.99
C VAL A 424 -21.97 -21.90 11.08
N GLY A 425 -22.76 -22.05 12.14
CA GLY A 425 -23.95 -21.22 12.37
C GLY A 425 -23.63 -19.72 12.53
N ILE A 426 -22.56 -19.39 13.26
CA ILE A 426 -22.09 -18.00 13.41
C ILE A 426 -21.60 -17.45 12.07
N GLU A 427 -20.85 -18.26 11.32
CA GLU A 427 -20.32 -17.88 10.01
C GLU A 427 -21.46 -17.58 9.02
N ARG A 428 -22.46 -18.47 8.94
CA ARG A 428 -23.64 -18.26 8.10
C ARG A 428 -24.41 -17.02 8.50
N SER A 429 -24.50 -16.73 9.80
CA SER A 429 -25.14 -15.51 10.31
C SER A 429 -24.39 -14.25 9.86
N LEU A 430 -23.04 -14.29 9.89
CA LEU A 430 -22.20 -13.21 9.39
C LEU A 430 -22.41 -13.02 7.87
N LEU A 431 -22.29 -14.08 7.08
CA LEU A 431 -22.48 -13.98 5.63
C LEU A 431 -23.88 -13.53 5.23
N PHE A 432 -24.91 -14.05 5.89
CA PHE A 432 -26.29 -13.62 5.68
C PHE A 432 -26.44 -12.11 5.90
N LEU A 433 -25.88 -11.61 7.00
CA LEU A 433 -25.86 -10.18 7.28
C LEU A 433 -25.14 -9.39 6.19
N LEU A 434 -23.93 -9.83 5.79
CA LEU A 434 -23.17 -9.13 4.76
C LEU A 434 -23.89 -9.13 3.40
N HIS A 435 -24.52 -10.23 3.00
CA HIS A 435 -25.30 -10.32 1.77
C HIS A 435 -26.54 -9.42 1.78
N ILE A 436 -27.20 -9.24 2.93
CA ILE A 436 -28.30 -8.27 3.05
C ILE A 436 -27.79 -6.86 2.74
N PHE A 437 -26.68 -6.46 3.36
CA PHE A 437 -26.14 -5.11 3.23
C PHE A 437 -25.40 -4.85 1.93
N ASP A 438 -24.91 -5.89 1.26
CA ASP A 438 -24.32 -5.81 -0.08
C ASP A 438 -25.28 -5.15 -1.08
N ARG A 439 -26.58 -5.49 -1.00
CA ARG A 439 -27.65 -4.91 -1.83
C ARG A 439 -27.87 -3.40 -1.61
N PHE A 440 -27.46 -2.87 -0.47
CA PHE A 440 -27.62 -1.47 -0.10
C PHE A 440 -26.28 -0.72 -0.10
N SER A 441 -25.22 -1.32 -0.63
CA SER A 441 -23.86 -0.80 -0.51
C SER A 441 -23.71 0.62 -1.07
N LEU A 442 -23.49 1.60 -0.18
CA LEU A 442 -23.15 2.98 -0.54
C LEU A 442 -21.64 3.04 -0.81
N VAL A 443 -21.27 2.53 -1.98
CA VAL A 443 -19.91 2.63 -2.49
C VAL A 443 -19.81 3.87 -3.37
N GLN A 444 -18.90 4.77 -3.00
CA GLN A 444 -18.50 5.87 -3.85
C GLN A 444 -17.14 5.53 -4.48
N ASP A 445 -17.17 5.16 -5.75
CA ASP A 445 -15.97 4.88 -6.54
C ASP A 445 -15.43 6.15 -7.21
N ASN A 446 -14.28 6.00 -7.86
CA ASN A 446 -13.65 7.00 -8.74
C ASN A 446 -13.21 8.28 -8.02
N LEU A 447 -12.68 8.10 -6.80
CA LEU A 447 -12.11 9.18 -6.00
C LEU A 447 -10.59 9.25 -6.18
N TYR A 448 -10.10 10.37 -6.71
CA TYR A 448 -8.67 10.59 -6.95
C TYR A 448 -8.18 11.82 -6.20
N PRO A 449 -8.10 11.76 -4.85
CA PRO A 449 -7.58 12.88 -4.09
C PRO A 449 -6.08 13.05 -4.36
N THR A 450 -5.62 14.30 -4.43
CA THR A 450 -4.19 14.61 -4.57
C THR A 450 -3.47 14.51 -3.22
N PRO A 451 -2.13 14.36 -3.19
CA PRO A 451 -1.37 14.39 -1.94
C PRO A 451 -1.60 15.67 -1.12
N VAL A 452 -1.79 16.81 -1.79
CA VAL A 452 -2.09 18.09 -1.12
C VAL A 452 -3.45 18.04 -0.43
N GLN A 453 -4.49 17.54 -1.11
CA GLN A 453 -5.81 17.35 -0.51
C GLN A 453 -5.75 16.41 0.70
N LEU A 454 -4.99 15.32 0.60
CA LEU A 454 -4.78 14.38 1.69
C LEU A 454 -4.19 15.06 2.94
N VAL A 455 -3.13 15.86 2.76
CA VAL A 455 -2.51 16.63 3.86
C VAL A 455 -3.48 17.63 4.46
N LEU A 456 -4.20 18.40 3.63
CA LEU A 456 -5.19 19.38 4.09
C LEU A 456 -6.32 18.73 4.89
N ILE A 457 -6.81 17.56 4.46
CA ILE A 457 -7.84 16.80 5.20
C ILE A 457 -7.30 16.35 6.57
N TYR A 458 -6.07 15.84 6.66
CA TYR A 458 -5.48 15.48 7.95
C TYR A 458 -5.24 16.69 8.86
N LEU A 459 -4.79 17.83 8.31
CA LEU A 459 -4.67 19.08 9.05
C LEU A 459 -6.03 19.55 9.58
N LEU A 460 -7.10 19.38 8.82
CA LEU A 460 -8.46 19.68 9.24
C LEU A 460 -8.89 18.79 10.41
N LEU A 461 -8.64 17.47 10.34
CA LEU A 461 -8.94 16.53 11.43
C LEU A 461 -8.16 16.85 12.71
N LEU A 462 -6.87 17.17 12.60
CA LEU A 462 -6.03 17.55 13.74
C LEU A 462 -6.47 18.89 14.35
N SER A 463 -6.81 19.87 13.51
CA SER A 463 -7.30 21.18 13.95
C SER A 463 -8.67 21.06 14.65
N PHE A 464 -9.56 20.23 14.11
CA PHE A 464 -10.83 19.89 14.76
C PHE A 464 -10.62 19.27 16.13
N ARG A 465 -9.68 18.31 16.25
CA ARG A 465 -9.33 17.71 17.55
C ARG A 465 -8.73 18.72 18.53
N ALA A 466 -7.86 19.61 18.05
CA ALA A 466 -7.29 20.67 18.87
C ALA A 466 -8.38 21.63 19.39
N TYR A 467 -9.35 21.97 18.54
CA TYR A 467 -10.48 22.82 18.90
C TYR A 467 -11.35 22.19 19.99
N THR A 468 -11.68 20.91 19.86
CA THR A 468 -12.51 20.22 20.88
C THR A 468 -11.81 20.07 22.23
N THR A 469 -10.47 20.15 22.28
CA THR A 469 -9.70 20.12 23.53
C THR A 469 -9.61 21.49 24.19
N ASN A 470 -9.16 22.50 23.45
CA ASN A 470 -8.73 23.77 24.02
C ASN A 470 -9.75 24.90 23.85
N ARG A 471 -10.69 24.76 22.90
CA ARG A 471 -11.73 25.76 22.53
C ARG A 471 -11.23 27.20 22.29
N LYS A 472 -9.93 27.39 22.05
CA LYS A 472 -9.33 28.71 21.81
C LYS A 472 -9.76 29.26 20.44
N SER A 473 -10.06 30.56 20.39
CA SER A 473 -10.59 31.23 19.20
C SER A 473 -9.68 31.15 17.99
N TYR A 474 -8.36 31.24 18.16
CA TYR A 474 -7.40 31.12 17.05
C TYR A 474 -7.46 29.76 16.34
N ILE A 475 -7.82 28.68 17.03
CA ILE A 475 -7.93 27.34 16.41
C ILE A 475 -9.10 27.31 15.42
N ARG A 476 -10.18 28.06 15.68
CA ARG A 476 -11.29 28.19 14.71
C ARG A 476 -10.82 28.87 13.43
N HIS A 477 -9.99 29.91 13.54
CA HIS A 477 -9.40 30.58 12.39
C HIS A 477 -8.50 29.64 11.59
N ILE A 478 -7.71 28.79 12.26
CA ILE A 478 -6.92 27.74 11.58
C ILE A 478 -7.84 26.77 10.81
N ILE A 479 -8.95 26.33 11.40
CA ILE A 479 -9.93 25.46 10.72
C ILE A 479 -10.48 26.18 9.47
N TYR A 480 -10.92 27.43 9.59
CA TYR A 480 -11.43 28.19 8.44
C TYR A 480 -10.38 28.37 7.34
N LEU A 481 -9.14 28.70 7.70
CA LEU A 481 -8.03 28.82 6.75
C LEU A 481 -7.76 27.50 6.04
N VAL A 482 -7.66 26.39 6.77
CA VAL A 482 -7.42 25.06 6.17
C VAL A 482 -8.58 24.64 5.26
N SER A 483 -9.83 24.88 5.69
CA SER A 483 -11.03 24.62 4.87
C SER A 483 -11.05 25.48 3.61
N LEU A 484 -10.73 26.77 3.71
CA LEU A 484 -10.65 27.68 2.57
C LEU A 484 -9.55 27.24 1.60
N SER A 485 -8.36 26.90 2.09
CA SER A 485 -7.26 26.37 1.29
C SER A 485 -7.64 25.09 0.55
N LEU A 486 -8.38 24.19 1.21
CA LEU A 486 -8.89 22.97 0.58
C LEU A 486 -9.89 23.28 -0.53
N LEU A 487 -10.82 24.23 -0.32
CA LEU A 487 -11.80 24.64 -1.33
C LEU A 487 -11.12 25.32 -2.53
N LEU A 488 -10.20 26.26 -2.28
CA LEU A 488 -9.45 26.95 -3.33
C LEU A 488 -8.60 25.97 -4.13
N PHE A 489 -7.85 25.09 -3.45
CA PHE A 489 -7.04 24.08 -4.11
C PHE A 489 -7.90 23.13 -4.96
N ASN A 490 -9.07 22.71 -4.46
CA ASN A 490 -10.03 21.91 -5.23
C ASN A 490 -10.54 22.65 -6.46
N GLY A 491 -10.84 23.94 -6.34
CA GLY A 491 -11.24 24.79 -7.47
C GLY A 491 -10.16 24.90 -8.53
N ILE A 492 -8.92 25.21 -8.11
CA ILE A 492 -7.75 25.35 -8.98
C ILE A 492 -7.43 24.02 -9.68
N SER A 493 -7.29 22.92 -8.93
CA SER A 493 -7.03 21.60 -9.52
C SER A 493 -8.13 21.16 -10.48
N ARG A 494 -9.40 21.51 -10.21
CA ARG A 494 -10.49 21.22 -11.13
C ARG A 494 -10.38 22.05 -12.41
N TYR A 495 -10.08 23.34 -12.27
CA TYR A 495 -9.88 24.23 -13.41
C TYR A 495 -8.72 23.76 -14.29
N GLU A 496 -7.56 23.46 -13.70
CA GLU A 496 -6.39 22.93 -14.41
C GLU A 496 -6.75 21.67 -15.21
N LYS A 497 -7.34 20.66 -14.54
CA LYS A 497 -7.76 19.40 -15.19
C LYS A 497 -8.74 19.63 -16.34
N GLN A 498 -9.65 20.59 -16.20
CA GLN A 498 -10.63 20.95 -17.25
C GLN A 498 -10.04 21.85 -18.33
N SER A 499 -8.92 22.51 -18.11
CA SER A 499 -8.23 23.34 -19.12
C SER A 499 -7.21 22.56 -19.94
N ASN A 500 -6.79 21.38 -19.47
CA ASN A 500 -5.76 20.57 -20.10
C ASN A 500 -6.09 20.20 -21.55
N GLN A 501 -5.07 20.27 -22.39
CA GLN A 501 -5.10 19.87 -23.79
C GLN A 501 -3.88 19.00 -24.04
N GLU A 502 -4.08 17.68 -24.06
CA GLU A 502 -2.99 16.72 -24.20
C GLU A 502 -3.40 15.43 -24.88
N VAL A 503 -2.44 14.79 -25.55
CA VAL A 503 -2.55 13.42 -26.05
C VAL A 503 -1.87 12.48 -25.04
N VAL A 504 -2.60 11.48 -24.57
CA VAL A 504 -2.14 10.47 -23.64
C VAL A 504 -2.00 9.13 -24.36
N ILE A 505 -0.78 8.64 -24.45
CA ILE A 505 -0.44 7.35 -25.05
C ILE A 505 -0.23 6.36 -23.92
N TYR A 506 -1.09 5.36 -23.81
CA TYR A 506 -1.02 4.37 -22.74
C TYR A 506 -0.07 3.23 -23.06
N HIS A 507 0.56 2.71 -22.01
CA HIS A 507 1.19 1.40 -22.05
C HIS A 507 0.14 0.30 -21.83
N ARG A 508 -0.11 -0.49 -22.86
CA ARG A 508 -0.85 -1.75 -22.77
C ARG A 508 -0.13 -2.81 -23.59
N TYR A 509 0.11 -3.98 -23.00
CA TYR A 509 0.77 -5.06 -23.70
C TYR A 509 -0.03 -5.50 -24.94
N ASN A 510 0.64 -5.53 -26.10
CA ASN A 510 0.09 -6.01 -27.37
C ASN A 510 -1.18 -5.28 -27.85
N SER A 511 -1.40 -4.04 -27.40
CA SER A 511 -2.56 -3.23 -27.80
C SER A 511 -2.21 -1.74 -27.82
N SER A 512 -2.92 -0.99 -28.66
CA SER A 512 -2.75 0.45 -28.83
C SER A 512 -3.91 1.19 -28.18
N MET A 513 -3.58 2.17 -27.33
CA MET A 513 -4.58 3.02 -26.70
C MET A 513 -4.03 4.45 -26.59
N ILE A 514 -4.58 5.33 -27.42
CA ILE A 514 -4.18 6.73 -27.56
C ILE A 514 -5.44 7.57 -27.36
N LEU A 515 -5.42 8.40 -26.32
CA LEU A 515 -6.54 9.24 -25.90
C LEU A 515 -6.17 10.71 -26.11
N LEU A 516 -7.10 11.49 -26.65
CA LEU A 516 -7.03 12.95 -26.68
C LEU A 516 -7.88 13.48 -25.52
N ASN A 517 -7.27 14.25 -24.63
CA ASN A 517 -7.96 15.08 -23.64
C ASN A 517 -7.95 16.53 -24.14
N TYR A 518 -9.13 17.10 -24.36
CA TYR A 518 -9.28 18.49 -24.75
C TYR A 518 -10.34 19.16 -23.90
N LYS A 519 -9.92 20.11 -23.07
CA LYS A 519 -10.78 20.95 -22.24
C LYS A 519 -11.81 20.15 -21.40
N GLY A 520 -11.38 19.03 -20.80
CA GLY A 520 -12.24 18.19 -19.97
C GLY A 520 -13.10 17.18 -20.75
N TYR A 521 -12.92 17.09 -22.07
CA TYR A 521 -13.54 16.09 -22.92
C TYR A 521 -12.51 15.10 -23.45
N TYR A 522 -12.91 13.86 -23.71
CA TYR A 522 -12.02 12.86 -24.29
C TYR A 522 -12.59 12.16 -25.52
N THR A 523 -11.68 11.79 -26.42
CA THR A 523 -11.92 10.87 -27.54
C THR A 523 -10.71 9.97 -27.75
N PHE A 524 -10.93 8.76 -28.26
CA PHE A 524 -9.84 7.87 -28.63
C PHE A 524 -9.37 8.21 -30.04
N LEU A 525 -8.07 8.49 -30.17
CA LEU A 525 -7.41 8.62 -31.47
C LEU A 525 -7.18 7.24 -32.09
N LYS A 526 -6.78 6.28 -31.24
CA LYS A 526 -6.66 4.86 -31.58
C LYS A 526 -6.96 4.02 -30.36
N ASN A 527 -7.79 3.00 -30.49
CA ASN A 527 -8.07 2.06 -29.41
C ASN A 527 -8.33 0.66 -29.99
N THR A 528 -7.42 -0.27 -29.72
CA THR A 528 -7.57 -1.69 -30.08
C THR A 528 -7.94 -2.55 -28.87
N TYR A 529 -8.23 -1.93 -27.72
CA TYR A 529 -8.54 -2.62 -26.47
C TYR A 529 -10.06 -2.64 -26.19
N PRO A 530 -10.66 -3.83 -25.96
CA PRO A 530 -12.11 -3.98 -25.86
C PRO A 530 -12.72 -3.37 -24.58
N HIS A 531 -11.96 -3.24 -23.49
CA HIS A 531 -12.46 -2.75 -22.19
C HIS A 531 -11.95 -1.35 -21.83
N SER A 532 -12.29 -0.34 -22.63
CA SER A 532 -11.76 1.03 -22.50
C SER A 532 -12.65 2.02 -21.73
N ARG A 533 -13.83 1.61 -21.26
CA ARG A 533 -14.84 2.52 -20.68
C ARG A 533 -14.52 3.02 -19.26
N HIS A 534 -13.55 2.41 -18.57
CA HIS A 534 -13.17 2.76 -17.20
C HIS A 534 -11.65 2.89 -17.09
N LEU A 535 -11.10 3.97 -17.66
CA LEU A 535 -9.67 4.27 -17.50
C LEU A 535 -9.47 5.18 -16.29
N PRO A 536 -8.53 4.86 -15.38
CA PRO A 536 -8.27 5.67 -14.19
C PRO A 536 -8.02 7.15 -14.48
N TYR A 537 -7.35 7.48 -15.58
CA TYR A 537 -7.15 8.87 -15.99
C TYR A 537 -8.44 9.60 -16.41
N ILE A 538 -9.37 8.91 -17.10
CA ILE A 538 -10.66 9.51 -17.48
C ILE A 538 -11.42 9.85 -16.20
N GLU A 539 -11.45 8.93 -15.25
CA GLU A 539 -12.17 9.09 -13.98
C GLU A 539 -11.49 10.13 -13.07
N ALA A 540 -10.16 10.09 -12.94
CA ALA A 540 -9.36 11.03 -12.16
C ALA A 540 -9.45 12.47 -12.66
N ASN A 541 -9.57 12.65 -13.97
CA ASN A 541 -9.76 13.96 -14.60
C ASN A 541 -11.23 14.31 -14.84
N ARG A 542 -12.16 13.41 -14.50
CA ARG A 542 -13.61 13.55 -14.71
C ARG A 542 -13.97 13.94 -16.15
N LEU A 543 -13.29 13.32 -17.11
CA LEU A 543 -13.46 13.64 -18.51
C LEU A 543 -14.80 13.13 -19.04
N LYS A 544 -15.44 13.91 -19.90
CA LYS A 544 -16.68 13.52 -20.57
C LYS A 544 -16.38 13.01 -21.98
N ALA A 545 -17.03 11.92 -22.38
CA ALA A 545 -16.89 11.41 -23.73
C ALA A 545 -17.46 12.44 -24.73
N ILE A 546 -16.75 12.66 -25.83
CA ILE A 546 -17.25 13.47 -26.95
C ILE A 546 -18.30 12.64 -27.70
N PRO A 547 -19.50 13.19 -28.00
CA PRO A 547 -20.51 12.51 -28.79
C PRO A 547 -19.98 12.11 -30.18
N PRO A 548 -20.32 10.93 -30.70
CA PRO A 548 -19.73 10.37 -31.93
C PRO A 548 -20.06 11.14 -33.22
N HIS A 549 -21.02 12.06 -33.20
CA HIS A 549 -21.56 12.71 -34.41
C HIS A 549 -20.94 14.07 -34.78
N HIS A 550 -19.97 14.58 -34.03
CA HIS A 550 -19.23 15.77 -34.43
C HIS A 550 -17.81 15.36 -34.82
N SER A 551 -17.45 15.55 -36.10
CA SER A 551 -16.05 15.75 -36.46
C SER A 551 -15.50 16.79 -35.49
N PHE A 552 -14.53 16.36 -34.68
CA PHE A 552 -13.95 17.21 -33.64
C PHE A 552 -13.18 18.34 -34.32
N ILE A 553 -13.88 19.43 -34.61
CA ILE A 553 -13.35 20.72 -35.02
C ILE A 553 -13.55 21.60 -33.79
N ALA A 554 -12.69 21.43 -32.80
CA ALA A 554 -12.49 22.50 -31.83
C ALA A 554 -11.66 23.57 -32.54
N ASP A 555 -11.92 24.85 -32.28
CA ASP A 555 -11.15 25.96 -32.82
C ASP A 555 -9.65 25.62 -32.73
N GLU A 556 -8.99 25.53 -33.89
CA GLU A 556 -7.56 25.20 -34.11
C GLU A 556 -7.13 23.71 -34.15
N ILE A 557 -7.96 22.71 -33.78
CA ILE A 557 -7.56 21.29 -33.85
C ILE A 557 -8.27 20.56 -35.00
N GLN A 558 -7.47 20.02 -35.94
CA GLN A 558 -7.96 19.19 -37.03
C GLN A 558 -7.55 17.73 -36.83
N ARG A 559 -8.53 16.82 -36.80
CA ARG A 559 -8.30 15.37 -36.80
C ARG A 559 -8.55 14.81 -38.20
N LEU A 560 -7.51 14.26 -38.82
CA LEU A 560 -7.54 13.64 -40.15
C LEU A 560 -7.08 12.19 -40.04
N HIS A 561 -8.01 11.23 -39.92
CA HIS A 561 -7.72 9.80 -39.75
C HIS A 561 -6.63 9.50 -38.70
N ASN A 562 -5.38 9.34 -39.15
CA ASN A 562 -4.19 9.02 -38.34
C ASN A 562 -3.35 10.26 -37.97
N ARG A 563 -3.77 11.47 -38.33
CA ARG A 563 -3.07 12.73 -38.07
C ARG A 563 -3.90 13.66 -37.19
N LEU A 564 -3.25 14.27 -36.21
CA LEU A 564 -3.79 15.35 -35.38
C LEU A 564 -2.94 16.59 -35.58
N ILE A 565 -3.55 17.72 -35.93
CA ILE A 565 -2.87 18.99 -36.20
C ILE A 565 -3.46 20.08 -35.32
N SER A 566 -2.59 20.89 -34.73
CA SER A 566 -2.81 22.10 -33.95
C SER A 566 -1.72 23.11 -34.33
N PRO A 567 -1.91 24.44 -34.17
CA PRO A 567 -0.97 25.47 -34.65
C PRO A 567 0.49 25.27 -34.21
N SER A 568 0.69 24.70 -33.02
CA SER A 568 2.00 24.44 -32.41
C SER A 568 2.35 22.94 -32.30
N PHE A 569 1.49 22.05 -32.81
CA PHE A 569 1.61 20.61 -32.55
C PHE A 569 1.05 19.77 -33.71
N SER A 570 1.86 18.86 -34.25
CA SER A 570 1.41 17.87 -35.22
C SER A 570 1.83 16.46 -34.82
N LEU A 571 0.87 15.54 -34.79
CA LEU A 571 1.06 14.14 -34.41
C LEU A 571 0.53 13.21 -35.49
N TYR A 572 1.32 12.20 -35.84
CA TYR A 572 0.92 11.13 -36.75
C TYR A 572 0.99 9.77 -36.06
N ILE A 573 -0.05 8.96 -36.22
CA ILE A 573 -0.16 7.59 -35.71
C ILE A 573 0.09 6.64 -36.88
N ALA A 574 1.31 6.10 -36.97
CA ALA A 574 1.63 5.11 -37.97
C ALA A 574 1.16 3.72 -37.54
N ASP A 575 0.56 2.99 -38.47
CA ASP A 575 0.13 1.60 -38.33
C ASP A 575 0.60 0.76 -39.52
N SER A 576 0.29 -0.55 -39.52
CA SER A 576 0.72 -1.46 -40.58
C SER A 576 0.25 -1.09 -42.00
N SER A 577 -0.74 -0.19 -42.13
CA SER A 577 -1.21 0.32 -43.42
C SER A 577 -0.43 1.55 -43.92
N THR A 578 0.39 2.15 -43.06
CA THR A 578 1.12 3.40 -43.34
C THR A 578 2.37 3.12 -44.19
N ARG A 579 2.47 3.79 -45.35
CA ARG A 579 3.68 3.76 -46.21
C ARG A 579 4.42 5.10 -46.25
N ASN A 580 3.68 6.21 -46.33
CA ASN A 580 4.22 7.57 -46.35
C ASN A 580 3.75 8.34 -45.11
N ILE A 581 4.68 9.05 -44.45
CA ILE A 581 4.39 9.86 -43.26
C ILE A 581 4.49 11.33 -43.65
N PRO A 582 3.41 12.12 -43.49
CA PRO A 582 3.46 13.55 -43.74
C PRO A 582 4.37 14.26 -42.72
N PRO A 583 4.84 15.49 -42.99
CA PRO A 583 5.66 16.25 -42.04
C PRO A 583 4.92 16.44 -40.71
N THR A 584 5.53 15.96 -39.61
CA THR A 584 4.95 16.02 -38.26
C THR A 584 6.00 16.15 -37.17
N ASP A 585 5.63 16.77 -36.05
CA ASP A 585 6.48 16.93 -34.87
C ASP A 585 6.63 15.62 -34.08
N TYR A 586 5.53 14.87 -33.92
CA TYR A 586 5.49 13.63 -33.13
C TYR A 586 5.01 12.45 -33.97
N LEU A 587 5.81 11.39 -34.02
CA LEU A 587 5.46 10.15 -34.69
C LEU A 587 5.20 9.05 -33.67
N VAL A 588 3.97 8.51 -33.64
CA VAL A 588 3.58 7.38 -32.80
C VAL A 588 3.52 6.12 -33.65
N ILE A 589 4.38 5.15 -33.36
CA ILE A 589 4.44 3.87 -34.05
C ILE A 589 3.57 2.86 -33.32
N THR A 590 2.68 2.19 -34.07
CA THR A 590 1.79 1.14 -33.56
C THR A 590 1.82 -0.08 -34.48
N GLY A 591 1.61 -1.29 -33.94
CA GLY A 591 1.43 -2.50 -34.74
C GLY A 591 2.70 -3.13 -35.31
N ASN A 592 3.88 -2.96 -34.69
CA ASN A 592 5.15 -3.59 -35.10
C ASN A 592 5.68 -3.19 -36.48
N ILE A 593 5.56 -1.92 -36.85
CA ILE A 593 6.17 -1.39 -38.08
C ILE A 593 7.70 -1.32 -37.91
N PHE A 594 8.43 -1.62 -38.96
CA PHE A 594 9.88 -1.44 -39.02
C PHE A 594 10.26 -0.21 -39.87
N PRO A 595 11.38 0.48 -39.54
CA PRO A 595 11.80 1.68 -40.28
C PRO A 595 11.91 1.48 -41.80
N HIS A 596 12.41 0.32 -42.26
CA HIS A 596 12.58 0.00 -43.68
C HIS A 596 11.25 -0.14 -44.46
N GLN A 597 10.12 -0.25 -43.78
CA GLN A 597 8.80 -0.35 -44.41
C GLN A 597 8.23 1.02 -44.78
N LEU A 598 8.86 2.11 -44.32
CA LEU A 598 8.44 3.48 -44.56
C LEU A 598 9.26 4.07 -45.71
N SER A 599 8.59 4.40 -46.81
CA SER A 599 9.23 4.88 -48.04
C SER A 599 9.59 6.37 -47.98
N CYS A 600 8.86 7.16 -47.19
CA CYS A 600 9.09 8.60 -47.07
C CYS A 600 8.78 9.07 -45.64
N LEU A 601 9.82 9.44 -44.90
CA LEU A 601 9.75 10.03 -43.57
C LEU A 601 10.51 11.35 -43.57
N SER A 602 9.78 12.45 -43.37
CA SER A 602 10.34 13.80 -43.31
C SER A 602 11.10 14.01 -41.98
N GLU A 603 12.42 13.83 -42.00
CA GLU A 603 13.28 13.91 -40.81
C GLU A 603 13.38 15.33 -40.22
N SER A 604 13.32 16.37 -41.06
CA SER A 604 13.60 17.77 -40.67
C SER A 604 12.61 18.39 -39.68
N GLN A 605 11.36 17.90 -39.64
CA GLN A 605 10.31 18.43 -38.76
C GLN A 605 10.08 17.56 -37.52
N LEU A 606 10.67 16.35 -37.48
CA LEU A 606 10.37 15.38 -36.44
C LEU A 606 11.12 15.72 -35.16
N LYS A 607 10.38 16.02 -34.09
CA LYS A 607 10.93 16.32 -32.78
C LYS A 607 11.10 15.07 -31.93
N LYS A 608 10.22 14.07 -32.07
CA LYS A 608 10.24 12.86 -31.23
C LYS A 608 9.51 11.67 -31.85
N ILE A 609 10.05 10.47 -31.62
CA ILE A 609 9.42 9.19 -31.98
C ILE A 609 8.93 8.49 -30.71
N ILE A 610 7.73 7.94 -30.77
CA ILE A 610 7.10 7.24 -29.65
C ILE A 610 6.62 5.86 -30.10
N LEU A 611 7.06 4.80 -29.40
CA LEU A 611 6.53 3.46 -29.62
C LEU A 611 5.55 3.09 -28.51
N ASP A 612 4.32 2.74 -28.91
CA ASP A 612 3.30 2.27 -27.97
C ASP A 612 3.49 0.78 -27.60
N GLY A 613 2.67 0.31 -26.64
CA GLY A 613 2.78 -1.04 -26.07
C GLY A 613 2.42 -2.19 -27.02
N SER A 614 1.97 -1.88 -28.24
CA SER A 614 1.71 -2.87 -29.28
C SER A 614 3.00 -3.37 -29.96
N ASN A 615 4.12 -2.66 -29.80
CA ASN A 615 5.41 -3.00 -30.41
C ASN A 615 6.22 -3.99 -29.56
N ARG A 616 6.74 -5.03 -30.21
CA ARG A 616 7.60 -6.07 -29.65
C ARG A 616 9.06 -5.60 -29.61
N SER A 617 9.86 -6.24 -28.77
CA SER A 617 11.27 -5.88 -28.54
C SER A 617 12.11 -5.78 -29.82
N ARG A 618 11.85 -6.63 -30.83
CA ARG A 618 12.57 -6.56 -32.12
C ARG A 618 12.29 -5.27 -32.91
N SER A 619 11.03 -4.84 -32.96
CA SER A 619 10.63 -3.59 -33.63
C SER A 619 11.17 -2.37 -32.86
N ILE A 620 11.09 -2.40 -31.53
CA ILE A 620 11.65 -1.35 -30.67
C ILE A 620 13.15 -1.17 -30.90
N GLU A 621 13.90 -2.28 -30.97
CA GLU A 621 15.35 -2.20 -31.18
C GLU A 621 15.71 -1.68 -32.58
N ALA A 622 14.96 -2.09 -33.61
CA ALA A 622 15.16 -1.55 -34.96
C ALA A 622 14.96 -0.03 -35.01
N TRP A 623 13.91 0.48 -34.33
CA TRP A 623 13.66 1.91 -34.23
C TRP A 623 14.71 2.65 -33.38
N ARG A 624 15.27 2.02 -32.35
CA ARG A 624 16.37 2.60 -31.56
C ARG A 624 17.63 2.81 -32.37
N ILE A 625 18.02 1.80 -33.14
CA ILE A 625 19.19 1.88 -34.03
C ILE A 625 18.97 3.02 -35.02
N TRP A 626 17.82 3.02 -35.71
CA TRP A 626 17.47 4.05 -36.68
C TRP A 626 17.43 5.46 -36.07
N ALA A 627 16.78 5.65 -34.90
CA ALA A 627 16.69 6.95 -34.24
C ALA A 627 18.06 7.46 -33.77
N LYS A 628 18.94 6.55 -33.34
CA LYS A 628 20.31 6.88 -32.93
C LYS A 628 21.17 7.34 -34.11
N GLU A 629 21.07 6.67 -35.26
CA GLU A 629 21.75 7.08 -36.49
C GLU A 629 21.32 8.48 -36.95
N LYS A 630 20.06 8.84 -36.68
CA LYS A 630 19.46 10.13 -37.06
C LYS A 630 19.50 11.21 -35.98
N GLY A 631 20.06 10.92 -34.81
CA GLY A 631 20.12 11.87 -33.69
C GLY A 631 18.76 12.27 -33.10
N LEU A 632 17.72 11.45 -33.29
CA LEU A 632 16.35 11.74 -32.88
C LEU A 632 16.01 11.10 -31.53
N PRO A 633 15.28 11.80 -30.64
CA PRO A 633 14.87 11.23 -29.37
C PRO A 633 13.73 10.22 -29.57
N LEU A 634 13.91 9.02 -29.03
CA LEU A 634 12.93 7.93 -29.05
C LEU A 634 12.49 7.61 -27.62
N GLN A 635 11.18 7.53 -27.42
CA GLN A 635 10.58 7.09 -26.16
C GLN A 635 9.68 5.88 -26.39
N THR A 636 9.64 4.97 -25.42
CA THR A 636 8.75 3.82 -25.48
C THR A 636 7.83 3.84 -24.27
N THR A 637 6.56 3.52 -24.49
CA THR A 637 5.62 3.32 -23.38
C THR A 637 6.01 2.10 -22.53
N ASN A 638 6.78 1.16 -23.10
CA ASN A 638 7.31 0.00 -22.38
C ASN A 638 8.30 0.38 -21.26
N GLU A 639 9.02 1.49 -21.43
CA GLU A 639 10.01 1.98 -20.47
C GLU A 639 9.44 3.06 -19.56
N ASN A 640 8.59 3.94 -20.10
CA ASN A 640 8.15 5.14 -19.40
C ASN A 640 6.70 5.05 -18.88
N GLY A 641 6.00 3.94 -19.13
CA GLY A 641 4.56 3.84 -18.88
C GLY A 641 3.76 4.69 -19.85
N SER A 642 2.72 5.38 -19.37
CA SER A 642 1.95 6.29 -20.22
C SER A 642 2.71 7.59 -20.50
N LEU A 643 2.63 8.10 -21.72
CA LEU A 643 3.26 9.35 -22.15
C LEU A 643 2.19 10.43 -22.37
N GLN A 644 2.43 11.63 -21.85
CA GLN A 644 1.60 12.82 -22.06
C GLN A 644 2.29 13.79 -23.01
N LEU A 645 1.58 14.22 -24.05
CA LEU A 645 2.02 15.24 -25.00
C LEU A 645 1.07 16.42 -24.93
N LYS A 646 1.55 17.55 -24.41
CA LYS A 646 0.75 18.78 -24.35
C LYS A 646 0.60 19.40 -25.75
N LEU A 647 -0.61 19.88 -26.05
CA LEU A 647 -0.94 20.55 -27.30
C LEU A 647 -0.53 22.04 -27.30
N LYS A 648 -0.43 22.66 -26.12
CA LYS A 648 0.03 24.03 -25.86
C LYS A 648 0.94 24.08 -24.64
#